data_AF-A0A956EGE6-F1
#
_entry.id   AF-A0A956EGE6-F1
#
_cell.length_a   1.000
_cell.length_b   1.000
_cell.length_c   1.000
_cell.angle_alpha   90.00
_cell.angle_beta   90.00
_cell.angle_gamma   90.00
#
_symmetry.space_group_name_H-M   'P 1'
#
loop_
_entity.id
_entity.type
_entity.pdbx_description
1 polymer ?
#
loop_
_entity_poly.entity_id
_entity_poly.type
_entity_poly.pdbx_seq_one_letter_code
_entity_poly.pdbx_strand_id
1 'polypeptide(L)'
;LRAEPSPVADPSPRSGLIAADPALAGDPAAFAARLAAVIAANQDHLRPAAGSIAGLHTRFQYNAVVGQRIAALTEEATAAANALYSAGPARDQALYAVHTAIFDLYSRELEFDEFEIKGYGSFGHDAAFIHAWELRLAELAKVDERLLSDDQRAALARERAQLQAELDAIFRDKYVYNSDRMFEVNAEISIGLCLIDVASRQRVSETAASLNSLVPAYELLSVAGDGDGARRPVYFDALEGKHYFDGSDEVVGDDALATLRRTPLAADAALTFRRAASGEHLRKNFRFDWNGDGYVDKARIDWVSWGGHCNDKANLESHGVVIPEGDEGVVEYDSAAGSTAHYTRDLLNEILLSLSELDTRMIDPRSGRRQNLSKDEFAGARDDDRPDRIVLGPNLTIPFRDRPNELEITEIATASRTYRADEIFRPKLVADDQRSADDNPLYVGTEEGDRVTLDLSGAVVHLALRLQVFDPSGYPTMMRREVTLDFKDPPAEPVFIDTVLKDAGAREIYEISLDLKGRRWLAQLVRMEAQGQSYRAVDVGEPIVRTFDPAALRGQREVSLDDPALYMPFVKEALQTGRNFTSETEDGAGVWNGRTKRLAQRTLWRDDQSRWAKVQVEVEARYGGNVGAFLVKHRPDGKPDHYVPLALPFDFAWRTDVAFAPVLGDMVNEKALERGVISAVGGRYSAEALTSLCELLHAAFSGRRHLINHQGRRYAFATRGAWEAARARLEGMRRRALGEEIAPEPSAIVTLLEVSGQVERKASVQHQVVAEASGPVTIILDTRSGDADLYVNLGAPATNEDGGHALLSDNFGLRRELIEIPEVAAGTLIGVAVHGYKASEYTLTISGPRPGAAPAPRPEPIAVALHGVVQKGEEQHLAPITAVVAGELEITLSGSGDADIYVAFGRPPTTTQFAWRLYGPTSNERGRLAVRAGDVVHVMVHGYAARSEFDLSVRSV
;
A
#
# COMPACT_ATOMS: atom_id res chain seq x y z
N LEU A 1 5.93 3.78 3.67
CA LEU A 1 6.37 3.83 2.26
C LEU A 1 6.63 5.29 1.91
N ARG A 2 7.78 5.63 1.32
CA ARG A 2 8.09 6.99 0.85
C ARG A 2 8.77 6.91 -0.52
N ALA A 3 8.29 7.70 -1.47
CA ALA A 3 8.83 7.77 -2.82
C ALA A 3 9.86 8.91 -2.93
N GLU A 4 11.14 8.62 -2.76
CA GLU A 4 12.21 9.58 -3.07
C GLU A 4 12.97 9.07 -4.30
N PRO A 5 12.98 9.82 -5.43
CA PRO A 5 13.72 9.40 -6.61
C PRO A 5 15.23 9.40 -6.32
N SER A 6 15.92 8.39 -6.82
CA SER A 6 17.38 8.32 -6.74
C SER A 6 18.02 9.53 -7.44
N PRO A 7 19.08 10.13 -6.87
CA PRO A 7 19.81 11.21 -7.52
C PRO A 7 20.31 10.79 -8.91
N VAL A 8 20.10 11.63 -9.93
CA VAL A 8 20.62 11.41 -11.28
C VAL A 8 21.85 12.28 -11.48
N ALA A 9 23.00 11.68 -11.78
CA ALA A 9 24.21 12.41 -12.11
C ALA A 9 24.25 12.78 -13.60
N ASP A 10 24.62 14.03 -13.94
CA ASP A 10 24.94 14.41 -15.32
C ASP A 10 26.23 13.70 -15.76
N PRO A 11 26.21 12.89 -16.83
CA PRO A 11 27.41 12.21 -17.34
C PRO A 11 28.39 13.16 -18.04
N SER A 12 28.00 14.40 -18.34
CA SER A 12 28.83 15.38 -19.08
C SER A 12 28.55 16.83 -18.64
N PRO A 13 28.77 17.17 -17.36
CA PRO A 13 28.53 18.51 -16.86
C PRO A 13 29.50 19.51 -17.47
N ARG A 14 29.03 20.73 -17.75
CA ARG A 14 29.86 21.88 -18.09
C ARG A 14 29.64 22.98 -17.06
N SER A 15 30.69 23.73 -16.76
CA SER A 15 30.65 24.89 -15.88
C SER A 15 31.46 26.04 -16.48
N GLY A 16 31.26 27.24 -15.96
CA GLY A 16 31.89 28.47 -16.42
C GLY A 16 31.43 28.91 -17.80
N LEU A 17 30.16 28.65 -18.15
CA LEU A 17 29.58 29.07 -19.43
C LEU A 17 29.47 30.60 -19.53
N ILE A 18 29.24 31.26 -18.39
CA ILE A 18 29.26 32.71 -18.26
C ILE A 18 29.97 33.12 -16.97
N ALA A 19 30.74 34.20 -17.03
CA ALA A 19 31.44 34.78 -15.89
C ALA A 19 31.27 36.30 -15.88
N ALA A 20 31.56 36.93 -14.74
CA ALA A 20 31.58 38.38 -14.64
C ALA A 20 32.72 38.94 -15.51
N ASP A 21 32.36 39.68 -16.55
CA ASP A 21 33.30 40.44 -17.39
C ASP A 21 33.24 41.92 -17.00
N PRO A 22 34.27 42.47 -16.34
CA PRO A 22 34.31 43.87 -15.92
C PRO A 22 34.07 44.87 -17.07
N ALA A 23 34.29 44.48 -18.33
CA ALA A 23 34.01 45.33 -19.49
C ALA A 23 32.51 45.62 -19.69
N LEU A 24 31.64 44.81 -19.10
CA LEU A 24 30.18 44.96 -19.15
C LEU A 24 29.63 45.80 -17.98
N ALA A 25 30.49 46.23 -17.04
CA ALA A 25 30.08 47.01 -15.90
C ALA A 25 29.40 48.31 -16.34
N GLY A 26 28.22 48.59 -15.79
CA GLY A 26 27.40 49.75 -16.16
C GLY A 26 26.56 49.62 -17.44
N ASP A 27 26.70 48.54 -18.21
CA ASP A 27 25.91 48.29 -19.43
C ASP A 27 25.12 46.95 -19.35
N PRO A 28 23.94 46.95 -18.71
CA PRO A 28 23.10 45.76 -18.60
C PRO A 28 22.57 45.24 -19.94
N ALA A 29 22.48 46.08 -20.98
CA ALA A 29 22.05 45.65 -22.31
C ALA A 29 23.15 44.83 -23.01
N ALA A 30 24.41 45.24 -22.87
CA ALA A 30 25.55 44.45 -23.36
C ALA A 30 25.67 43.11 -22.61
N PHE A 31 25.40 43.09 -21.30
CA PHE A 31 25.30 41.84 -20.53
C PHE A 31 24.20 40.92 -21.07
N ALA A 32 22.99 41.45 -21.33
CA ALA A 32 21.90 40.67 -21.91
C ALA A 32 22.27 40.07 -23.27
N ALA A 33 22.91 40.86 -24.16
CA ALA A 33 23.38 40.38 -25.45
C ALA A 33 24.45 39.29 -25.31
N ARG A 34 25.36 39.42 -24.33
CA ARG A 34 26.38 38.40 -24.04
C ARG A 34 25.74 37.10 -23.55
N LEU A 35 24.75 37.17 -22.66
CA LEU A 35 24.01 36.00 -22.18
C LEU A 35 23.31 35.28 -23.33
N ALA A 36 22.63 36.00 -24.21
CA ALA A 36 21.98 35.43 -25.39
C ALA A 36 22.98 34.70 -26.31
N ALA A 37 24.16 35.28 -26.53
CA ALA A 37 25.22 34.65 -27.32
C ALA A 37 25.78 33.37 -26.66
N VAL A 38 25.94 33.37 -25.33
CA VAL A 38 26.37 32.17 -24.57
C VAL A 38 25.35 31.04 -24.70
N ILE A 39 24.05 31.36 -24.58
CA ILE A 39 22.97 30.38 -24.72
C ILE A 39 22.97 29.80 -26.14
N ALA A 40 23.04 30.64 -27.17
CA ALA A 40 23.06 30.20 -28.56
C ALA A 40 24.26 29.28 -28.87
N ALA A 41 25.45 29.60 -28.35
CA ALA A 41 26.65 28.80 -28.55
C ALA A 41 26.63 27.44 -27.82
N ASN A 42 25.76 27.28 -26.81
CA ASN A 42 25.66 26.08 -25.98
C ASN A 42 24.30 25.37 -26.08
N GLN A 43 23.54 25.65 -27.16
CA GLN A 43 22.18 25.11 -27.32
C GLN A 43 22.15 23.57 -27.27
N ASP A 44 23.09 22.89 -27.92
CA ASP A 44 23.15 21.41 -27.90
C ASP A 44 23.48 20.83 -26.52
N HIS A 45 24.09 21.61 -25.63
CA HIS A 45 24.37 21.20 -24.26
C HIS A 45 23.17 21.46 -23.34
N LEU A 46 22.55 22.64 -23.46
CA LEU A 46 21.42 23.09 -22.63
C LEU A 46 20.07 22.48 -23.04
N ARG A 47 19.92 22.14 -24.33
CA ARG A 47 18.73 21.54 -24.95
C ARG A 47 19.15 20.46 -25.97
N PRO A 48 19.81 19.38 -25.52
CA PRO A 48 20.19 18.28 -26.39
C PRO A 48 18.94 17.61 -26.98
N ALA A 49 19.10 16.88 -28.10
CA ALA A 49 18.02 16.04 -28.61
C ALA A 49 17.73 14.88 -27.65
N ALA A 50 16.46 14.46 -27.55
CA ALA A 50 16.08 13.31 -26.72
C ALA A 50 16.85 12.05 -27.13
N GLY A 51 17.38 11.31 -26.16
CA GLY A 51 18.18 10.09 -26.39
C GLY A 51 19.62 10.33 -26.83
N SER A 52 20.08 11.59 -26.97
CA SER A 52 21.46 11.89 -27.39
C SER A 52 22.50 11.84 -26.26
N ILE A 53 22.06 11.79 -25.00
CA ILE A 53 22.97 11.71 -23.84
C ILE A 53 23.24 10.23 -23.53
N ALA A 54 24.48 9.79 -23.73
CA ALA A 54 24.89 8.41 -23.46
C ALA A 54 24.74 8.05 -21.96
N GLY A 55 24.25 6.84 -21.69
CA GLY A 55 24.10 6.31 -20.32
C GLY A 55 22.81 6.70 -19.61
N LEU A 56 21.94 7.49 -20.24
CA LEU A 56 20.60 7.76 -19.74
C LEU A 56 19.59 6.80 -20.41
N HIS A 57 18.81 6.09 -19.60
CA HIS A 57 17.92 5.02 -20.04
C HIS A 57 16.44 5.34 -19.86
N THR A 58 16.10 6.39 -19.08
CA THR A 58 14.72 6.81 -18.84
C THR A 58 14.51 8.29 -19.19
N ARG A 59 13.25 8.67 -19.44
CA ARG A 59 12.84 10.08 -19.64
C ARG A 59 13.09 10.91 -18.40
N PHE A 60 12.85 10.35 -17.20
CA PHE A 60 13.20 11.01 -15.93
C PHE A 60 14.68 11.40 -15.89
N GLN A 61 15.59 10.47 -16.18
CA GLN A 61 17.03 10.74 -16.17
C GLN A 61 17.43 11.83 -17.17
N TYR A 62 16.91 11.75 -18.38
CA TYR A 62 17.13 12.77 -19.41
C TYR A 62 16.64 14.15 -18.97
N ASN A 63 15.40 14.25 -18.48
CA ASN A 63 14.81 15.52 -18.05
C ASN A 63 15.53 16.10 -16.82
N ALA A 64 15.95 15.26 -15.88
CA ALA A 64 16.73 15.66 -14.71
C ALA A 64 18.07 16.29 -15.11
N VAL A 65 18.81 15.66 -16.03
CA VAL A 65 20.10 16.19 -16.51
C VAL A 65 19.93 17.52 -17.24
N VAL A 66 18.94 17.65 -18.12
CA VAL A 66 18.66 18.92 -18.81
C VAL A 66 18.33 20.03 -17.80
N GLY A 67 17.49 19.72 -16.81
CA GLY A 67 17.11 20.66 -15.77
C GLY A 67 18.30 21.13 -14.91
N GLN A 68 19.22 20.22 -14.56
CA GLN A 68 20.48 20.53 -13.85
C GLN A 68 21.38 21.50 -14.65
N ARG A 69 21.52 21.29 -15.97
CA ARG A 69 22.36 22.16 -16.82
C ARG A 69 21.81 23.57 -16.92
N ILE A 70 20.49 23.72 -17.04
CA ILE A 70 19.84 25.04 -17.07
C ILE A 70 19.97 25.71 -15.68
N ALA A 71 19.85 24.95 -14.60
CA ALA A 71 20.04 25.47 -13.24
C ALA A 71 21.47 25.98 -13.02
N ALA A 72 22.49 25.23 -13.47
CA ALA A 72 23.89 25.65 -13.40
C ALA A 72 24.14 26.97 -14.15
N LEU A 73 23.63 27.10 -15.39
CA LEU A 73 23.73 28.36 -16.14
C LEU A 73 23.00 29.52 -15.41
N THR A 74 21.85 29.24 -14.80
CA THR A 74 21.09 30.24 -14.03
C THR A 74 21.90 30.78 -12.87
N GLU A 75 22.55 29.90 -12.11
CA GLU A 75 23.42 30.27 -10.99
C GLU A 75 24.61 31.11 -11.46
N GLU A 76 25.30 30.68 -12.52
CA GLU A 76 26.44 31.39 -13.10
C GLU A 76 26.05 32.79 -13.62
N ALA A 77 24.96 32.90 -14.37
CA ALA A 77 24.49 34.16 -14.93
C ALA A 77 24.01 35.13 -13.82
N THR A 78 23.33 34.60 -12.81
CA THR A 78 22.89 35.39 -11.65
C THR A 78 24.09 35.88 -10.84
N ALA A 79 25.09 35.02 -10.61
CA ALA A 79 26.33 35.40 -9.93
C ALA A 79 27.10 36.47 -10.71
N ALA A 80 27.20 36.33 -12.04
CA ALA A 80 27.84 37.31 -12.91
C ALA A 80 27.13 38.68 -12.85
N ALA A 81 25.80 38.71 -12.96
CA ALA A 81 25.01 39.94 -12.83
C ALA A 81 25.20 40.61 -11.45
N ASN A 82 25.16 39.82 -10.38
CA ASN A 82 25.34 40.34 -9.02
C ASN A 82 26.75 40.85 -8.74
N ALA A 83 27.77 40.30 -9.41
CA ALA A 83 29.15 40.76 -9.31
C ALA A 83 29.40 42.06 -10.10
N LEU A 84 28.71 42.25 -11.23
CA LEU A 84 28.89 43.40 -12.12
C LEU A 84 28.08 44.64 -11.70
N TYR A 85 26.91 44.45 -11.10
CA TYR A 85 25.98 45.55 -10.81
C TYR A 85 25.57 45.59 -9.34
N SER A 86 25.71 46.77 -8.73
CA SER A 86 25.16 47.06 -7.40
C SER A 86 23.63 47.10 -7.42
N ALA A 87 22.98 46.91 -6.27
CA ALA A 87 21.52 46.98 -6.17
C ALA A 87 20.97 48.30 -6.75
N GLY A 88 20.01 48.18 -7.68
CA GLY A 88 19.43 49.31 -8.40
C GLY A 88 19.02 48.94 -9.83
N PRO A 89 18.54 49.92 -10.63
CA PRO A 89 17.91 49.66 -11.92
C PRO A 89 18.76 48.89 -12.93
N ALA A 90 20.08 49.11 -12.96
CA ALA A 90 20.98 48.39 -13.85
C ALA A 90 21.10 46.90 -13.48
N ARG A 91 21.15 46.58 -12.18
CA ARG A 91 21.13 45.17 -11.72
C ARG A 91 19.78 44.54 -12.01
N ASP A 92 18.69 45.26 -11.78
CA ASP A 92 17.34 44.76 -12.07
C ASP A 92 17.20 44.45 -13.56
N GLN A 93 17.69 45.32 -14.44
CA GLN A 93 17.68 45.06 -15.89
C GLN A 93 18.55 43.86 -16.30
N ALA A 94 19.73 43.69 -15.69
CA ALA A 94 20.56 42.51 -15.94
C ALA A 94 19.90 41.22 -15.43
N LEU A 95 19.32 41.24 -14.23
CA LEU A 95 18.56 40.12 -13.66
C LEU A 95 17.28 39.84 -14.45
N TYR A 96 16.64 40.86 -15.00
CA TYR A 96 15.50 40.71 -15.90
C TYR A 96 15.89 39.84 -17.09
N ALA A 97 16.99 40.19 -17.77
CA ALA A 97 17.52 39.41 -18.89
C ALA A 97 17.86 37.96 -18.49
N VAL A 98 18.44 37.74 -17.30
CA VAL A 98 18.69 36.39 -16.77
C VAL A 98 17.38 35.63 -16.60
N HIS A 99 16.44 36.14 -15.81
CA HIS A 99 15.21 35.42 -15.49
C HIS A 99 14.35 35.16 -16.74
N THR A 100 14.27 36.11 -17.68
CA THR A 100 13.51 35.92 -18.93
C THR A 100 14.16 34.88 -19.85
N ALA A 101 15.48 34.87 -19.97
CA ALA A 101 16.20 33.89 -20.79
C ALA A 101 16.12 32.48 -20.20
N ILE A 102 16.23 32.35 -18.87
CA ILE A 102 16.07 31.07 -18.17
C ILE A 102 14.63 30.57 -18.26
N PHE A 103 13.64 31.46 -18.12
CA PHE A 103 12.24 31.11 -18.33
C PHE A 103 12.01 30.53 -19.74
N ASP A 104 12.63 31.14 -20.76
CA ASP A 104 12.56 30.63 -22.13
C ASP A 104 13.29 29.30 -22.31
N LEU A 105 14.42 29.07 -21.60
CA LEU A 105 15.11 27.77 -21.60
C LEU A 105 14.30 26.66 -20.95
N TYR A 106 13.48 26.96 -19.95
CA TYR A 106 12.51 26.02 -19.39
C TYR A 106 11.22 25.92 -20.20
N SER A 107 10.93 26.87 -21.10
CA SER A 107 9.83 26.80 -22.06
C SER A 107 10.09 25.73 -23.12
N ARG A 108 9.89 24.46 -22.75
CA ARG A 108 10.11 23.27 -23.57
C ARG A 108 9.00 22.24 -23.33
N GLU A 109 9.02 21.19 -24.14
CA GLU A 109 8.18 20.01 -23.98
C GLU A 109 8.93 18.91 -23.22
N LEU A 110 8.26 18.30 -22.24
CA LEU A 110 8.70 17.13 -21.48
C LEU A 110 7.73 15.99 -21.77
N GLU A 111 8.29 14.86 -22.19
CA GLU A 111 7.62 13.56 -22.06
C GLU A 111 8.12 12.88 -20.79
N PHE A 112 7.23 12.23 -20.06
CA PHE A 112 7.57 11.42 -18.90
C PHE A 112 7.63 9.94 -19.25
N ASP A 113 8.27 9.12 -18.40
CA ASP A 113 8.29 7.66 -18.57
C ASP A 113 6.86 7.11 -18.60
N GLU A 114 6.60 5.86 -19.01
CA GLU A 114 5.25 5.26 -18.92
C GLU A 114 5.22 4.08 -17.94
N PHE A 115 4.26 4.13 -17.01
CA PHE A 115 3.97 3.05 -16.07
C PHE A 115 2.47 2.76 -16.11
N GLU A 116 2.10 1.48 -16.02
CA GLU A 116 0.70 1.06 -16.05
C GLU A 116 0.41 0.13 -14.88
N ILE A 117 -0.54 0.48 -14.02
CA ILE A 117 -1.15 -0.50 -13.12
C ILE A 117 -2.31 -1.19 -13.88
N LYS A 118 -2.05 -2.41 -14.38
CA LYS A 118 -3.06 -3.26 -15.06
C LYS A 118 -4.04 -3.84 -14.04
N GLY A 119 -5.23 -4.24 -14.49
CA GLY A 119 -6.31 -4.71 -13.62
C GLY A 119 -7.19 -3.60 -13.03
N TYR A 120 -6.80 -2.33 -13.20
CA TYR A 120 -7.58 -1.17 -12.77
C TYR A 120 -8.15 -0.35 -13.95
N GLY A 121 -7.66 -0.57 -15.18
CA GLY A 121 -8.27 0.04 -16.36
C GLY A 121 -9.72 -0.39 -16.47
N SER A 122 -10.65 0.56 -16.40
CA SER A 122 -12.08 0.42 -16.62
C SER A 122 -12.39 -0.56 -17.75
N PHE A 123 -12.76 -1.81 -17.43
CA PHE A 123 -13.60 -2.75 -18.18
C PHE A 123 -13.62 -4.08 -17.41
N GLY A 124 -14.56 -4.24 -16.45
CA GLY A 124 -14.68 -5.49 -15.68
C GLY A 124 -15.51 -5.53 -14.39
N HIS A 125 -16.10 -4.43 -13.91
CA HIS A 125 -17.13 -4.38 -12.85
C HIS A 125 -16.86 -5.06 -11.49
N ASP A 126 -15.64 -5.44 -11.14
CA ASP A 126 -15.29 -5.78 -9.76
C ASP A 126 -14.51 -4.63 -9.09
N ALA A 127 -14.99 -4.23 -7.91
CA ALA A 127 -14.49 -3.11 -7.14
C ALA A 127 -13.04 -3.32 -6.72
N ALA A 128 -12.21 -2.30 -6.97
CA ALA A 128 -10.87 -2.23 -6.42
C ALA A 128 -10.91 -2.26 -4.87
N PHE A 129 -9.79 -2.61 -4.24
CA PHE A 129 -9.53 -2.51 -2.80
C PHE A 129 -10.10 -3.59 -1.88
N ILE A 130 -10.68 -4.69 -2.38
CA ILE A 130 -11.20 -5.74 -1.49
C ILE A 130 -10.51 -7.10 -1.66
N HIS A 131 -10.00 -7.44 -2.84
CA HIS A 131 -9.48 -8.78 -3.13
C HIS A 131 -8.25 -9.12 -2.29
N ALA A 132 -7.33 -8.18 -2.11
CA ALA A 132 -6.14 -8.41 -1.29
C ALA A 132 -6.50 -8.60 0.19
N TRP A 133 -7.51 -7.86 0.67
CA TRP A 133 -8.02 -7.96 2.05
C TRP A 133 -8.80 -9.27 2.25
N GLU A 134 -9.69 -9.62 1.33
CA GLU A 134 -10.45 -10.88 1.31
C GLU A 134 -9.51 -12.09 1.22
N LEU A 135 -8.52 -12.06 0.33
CA LEU A 135 -7.51 -13.11 0.21
C LEU A 135 -6.75 -13.27 1.53
N ARG A 136 -6.27 -12.17 2.12
CA ARG A 136 -5.54 -12.23 3.39
C ARG A 136 -6.41 -12.80 4.50
N LEU A 137 -7.66 -12.34 4.62
CA LEU A 137 -8.60 -12.82 5.62
C LEU A 137 -8.89 -14.32 5.43
N ALA A 138 -9.04 -14.78 4.19
CA ALA A 138 -9.24 -16.19 3.85
C ALA A 138 -8.02 -17.06 4.19
N GLU A 139 -6.79 -16.56 3.99
CA GLU A 139 -5.58 -17.27 4.42
C GLU A 139 -5.46 -17.34 5.94
N LEU A 140 -5.76 -16.24 6.63
CA LEU A 140 -5.78 -16.23 8.10
C LEU A 140 -6.82 -17.20 8.66
N ALA A 141 -7.97 -17.40 8.00
CA ALA A 141 -8.98 -18.37 8.42
C ALA A 141 -8.50 -19.83 8.38
N LYS A 142 -7.45 -20.14 7.61
CA LYS A 142 -6.86 -21.49 7.52
C LYS A 142 -5.85 -21.80 8.63
N VAL A 143 -5.42 -20.79 9.38
CA VAL A 143 -4.42 -20.92 10.45
C VAL A 143 -4.92 -21.85 11.57
N ASP A 144 -4.16 -22.90 11.87
CA ASP A 144 -4.46 -23.80 12.98
C ASP A 144 -3.98 -23.19 14.31
N GLU A 145 -4.91 -22.65 15.08
CA GLU A 145 -4.63 -21.94 16.34
C GLU A 145 -3.99 -22.80 17.43
N ARG A 146 -4.03 -24.14 17.29
CA ARG A 146 -3.34 -25.07 18.21
C ARG A 146 -1.82 -25.00 18.08
N LEU A 147 -1.32 -24.54 16.93
CA LEU A 147 0.11 -24.36 16.65
C LEU A 147 0.64 -23.00 17.13
N LEU A 148 -0.23 -22.16 17.67
CA LEU A 148 0.10 -20.81 18.09
C LEU A 148 0.24 -20.71 19.62
N SER A 149 1.04 -19.74 20.06
CA SER A 149 1.02 -19.23 21.44
C SER A 149 -0.18 -18.32 21.70
N ASP A 150 -0.44 -17.98 22.96
CA ASP A 150 -1.52 -17.04 23.33
C ASP A 150 -1.36 -15.67 22.67
N ASP A 151 -0.13 -15.14 22.66
CA ASP A 151 0.16 -13.84 22.03
C ASP A 151 -0.07 -13.88 20.52
N GLN A 152 0.29 -14.99 19.87
CA GLN A 152 0.06 -15.19 18.44
C GLN A 152 -1.44 -15.34 18.12
N ARG A 153 -2.22 -16.05 18.95
CA ARG A 153 -3.68 -16.10 18.80
C ARG A 153 -4.30 -14.71 18.95
N ALA A 154 -3.85 -13.94 19.93
CA ALA A 154 -4.33 -12.57 20.12
C ALA A 154 -3.98 -11.66 18.93
N ALA A 155 -2.76 -11.79 18.36
CA ALA A 155 -2.36 -11.06 17.16
C ALA A 155 -3.19 -11.47 15.93
N LEU A 156 -3.40 -12.78 15.72
CA LEU A 156 -4.26 -13.31 14.65
C LEU A 156 -5.69 -12.77 14.74
N ALA A 157 -6.27 -12.75 15.94
CA ALA A 157 -7.60 -12.21 16.18
C ALA A 157 -7.69 -10.71 15.86
N ARG A 158 -6.66 -9.93 16.23
CA ARG A 158 -6.59 -8.50 15.88
C ARG A 158 -6.43 -8.28 14.39
N GLU A 159 -5.56 -9.04 13.71
CA GLU A 159 -5.36 -8.94 12.26
C GLU A 159 -6.68 -9.24 11.53
N ARG A 160 -7.39 -10.32 11.90
CA ARG A 160 -8.71 -10.65 11.33
C ARG A 160 -9.72 -9.52 11.54
N ALA A 161 -9.79 -8.95 12.75
CA ALA A 161 -10.71 -7.86 13.07
C ALA A 161 -10.39 -6.58 12.28
N GLN A 162 -9.11 -6.22 12.15
CA GLN A 162 -8.65 -5.04 11.40
C GLN A 162 -8.95 -5.17 9.90
N LEU A 163 -8.72 -6.35 9.30
CA LEU A 163 -9.05 -6.62 7.90
C LEU A 163 -10.57 -6.57 7.66
N GLN A 164 -11.36 -7.14 8.58
CA GLN A 164 -12.82 -7.09 8.48
C GLN A 164 -13.37 -5.67 8.62
N ALA A 165 -12.79 -4.85 9.49
CA ALA A 165 -13.20 -3.46 9.67
C ALA A 165 -12.95 -2.62 8.41
N GLU A 166 -11.84 -2.84 7.70
CA GLU A 166 -11.60 -2.17 6.41
C GLU A 166 -12.63 -2.62 5.35
N LEU A 167 -12.92 -3.92 5.26
CA LEU A 167 -13.95 -4.42 4.35
C LEU A 167 -15.34 -3.85 4.66
N ASP A 168 -15.69 -3.76 5.95
CA ASP A 168 -16.97 -3.20 6.38
C ASP A 168 -17.08 -1.70 6.03
N ALA A 169 -16.00 -0.94 6.15
CA ALA A 169 -15.96 0.46 5.72
C ALA A 169 -16.10 0.59 4.19
N ILE A 170 -15.36 -0.21 3.41
CA ILE A 170 -15.43 -0.18 1.95
C ILE A 170 -16.83 -0.58 1.47
N PHE A 171 -17.43 -1.64 2.03
CA PHE A 171 -18.75 -2.11 1.65
C PHE A 171 -19.88 -1.13 2.01
N ARG A 172 -19.71 -0.34 3.09
CA ARG A 172 -20.69 0.66 3.51
C ARG A 172 -20.63 1.94 2.67
N ASP A 173 -19.42 2.40 2.35
CA ASP A 173 -19.20 3.77 1.87
C ASP A 173 -18.74 3.87 0.40
N LYS A 174 -18.27 2.77 -0.20
CA LYS A 174 -17.58 2.82 -1.50
C LYS A 174 -17.95 1.73 -2.50
N TYR A 175 -18.38 0.55 -2.05
CA TYR A 175 -18.58 -0.59 -2.93
C TYR A 175 -19.92 -0.53 -3.68
N VAL A 176 -19.84 -0.64 -5.01
CA VAL A 176 -21.01 -0.90 -5.86
C VAL A 176 -20.64 -1.91 -6.93
N TYR A 177 -21.35 -3.04 -6.94
CA TYR A 177 -21.14 -4.13 -7.90
C TYR A 177 -21.51 -3.74 -9.34
N ASN A 178 -22.56 -2.93 -9.53
CA ASN A 178 -22.95 -2.45 -10.85
C ASN A 178 -22.70 -0.94 -10.96
N SER A 179 -21.54 -0.57 -11.52
CA SER A 179 -21.04 0.82 -11.65
C SER A 179 -22.00 1.82 -12.29
N ASP A 180 -23.09 1.37 -12.93
CA ASP A 180 -23.97 2.23 -13.69
C ASP A 180 -25.25 2.63 -12.92
N ARG A 181 -25.53 2.02 -11.75
CA ARG A 181 -26.87 2.01 -11.13
C ARG A 181 -26.87 1.83 -9.60
N MET A 182 -26.47 2.86 -8.85
CA MET A 182 -26.83 2.91 -7.42
C MET A 182 -28.20 3.55 -7.23
N PHE A 183 -29.12 2.80 -6.61
CA PHE A 183 -30.45 3.25 -6.23
C PHE A 183 -30.71 2.86 -4.78
N GLU A 184 -30.97 3.85 -3.93
CA GLU A 184 -31.23 3.61 -2.51
C GLU A 184 -32.52 2.84 -2.28
N VAL A 185 -33.51 3.01 -3.16
CA VAL A 185 -34.73 2.20 -3.17
C VAL A 185 -34.50 0.72 -3.52
N ASN A 186 -33.32 0.33 -3.99
CA ASN A 186 -32.99 -1.04 -4.40
C ASN A 186 -31.54 -1.42 -4.03
N ALA A 187 -31.12 -1.03 -2.82
CA ALA A 187 -29.73 -0.99 -2.40
C ALA A 187 -29.02 -2.36 -2.48
N GLU A 188 -29.63 -3.46 -2.01
CA GLU A 188 -28.98 -4.78 -2.06
C GLU A 188 -28.66 -5.24 -3.48
N ILE A 189 -29.55 -4.94 -4.45
CA ILE A 189 -29.32 -5.27 -5.87
C ILE A 189 -28.28 -4.34 -6.50
N SER A 190 -28.33 -3.05 -6.18
CA SER A 190 -27.37 -2.06 -6.67
C SER A 190 -25.95 -2.37 -6.20
N ILE A 191 -25.81 -2.68 -4.91
CA ILE A 191 -24.53 -2.97 -4.27
C ILE A 191 -24.10 -4.41 -4.55
N GLY A 192 -25.01 -5.34 -4.82
CA GLY A 192 -24.69 -6.76 -5.02
C GLY A 192 -24.39 -7.51 -3.71
N LEU A 193 -24.79 -6.96 -2.56
CA LEU A 193 -24.47 -7.44 -1.22
C LEU A 193 -25.71 -7.37 -0.30
N CYS A 194 -25.68 -8.13 0.79
CA CYS A 194 -26.74 -8.14 1.81
C CYS A 194 -26.45 -7.13 2.92
N LEU A 195 -27.45 -6.33 3.33
CA LEU A 195 -27.29 -5.40 4.45
C LEU A 195 -27.34 -6.15 5.78
N ILE A 196 -26.36 -5.90 6.65
CA ILE A 196 -26.18 -6.55 7.94
C ILE A 196 -25.89 -5.55 9.06
N ASP A 197 -26.17 -5.97 10.28
CA ASP A 197 -25.67 -5.32 11.49
C ASP A 197 -24.21 -5.72 11.73
N VAL A 198 -23.33 -4.74 11.98
CA VAL A 198 -21.89 -4.98 12.14
C VAL A 198 -21.59 -5.87 13.34
N ALA A 199 -22.29 -5.68 14.46
CA ALA A 199 -22.00 -6.36 15.72
C ALA A 199 -22.41 -7.84 15.69
N SER A 200 -23.60 -8.15 15.19
CA SER A 200 -24.14 -9.51 15.12
C SER A 200 -23.78 -10.24 13.82
N ARG A 201 -23.37 -9.50 12.78
CA ARG A 201 -23.22 -9.98 11.38
C ARG A 201 -24.50 -10.54 10.78
N GLN A 202 -25.64 -10.33 11.44
CA GLN A 202 -26.94 -10.81 11.02
C GLN A 202 -27.54 -9.88 9.96
N ARG A 203 -28.22 -10.45 8.97
CA ARG A 203 -29.00 -9.69 7.99
C ARG A 203 -30.16 -8.94 8.64
N VAL A 204 -30.26 -7.65 8.33
CA VAL A 204 -31.30 -6.77 8.88
C VAL A 204 -32.56 -6.81 8.03
N SER A 205 -33.69 -6.51 8.66
CA SER A 205 -34.98 -6.31 7.98
C SER A 205 -35.45 -4.88 8.17
N GLU A 206 -36.11 -4.33 7.16
CA GLU A 206 -36.81 -3.06 7.33
C GLU A 206 -38.06 -3.29 8.20
N THR A 207 -38.32 -2.39 9.14
CA THR A 207 -39.51 -2.47 10.00
C THR A 207 -40.79 -2.27 9.18
N ALA A 208 -41.85 -2.98 9.54
CA ALA A 208 -43.14 -2.84 8.86
C ALA A 208 -43.70 -1.40 8.89
N ALA A 209 -43.38 -0.63 9.94
CA ALA A 209 -43.83 0.74 10.11
C ALA A 209 -43.10 1.72 9.17
N SER A 210 -41.85 1.45 8.81
CA SER A 210 -41.05 2.35 7.98
C SER A 210 -41.24 2.14 6.48
N LEU A 211 -41.79 1.00 6.02
CA LEU A 211 -41.93 0.65 4.59
C LEU A 211 -42.57 1.75 3.71
N ASN A 212 -43.44 2.59 4.29
CA ASN A 212 -44.11 3.71 3.60
C ASN A 212 -43.60 5.11 4.02
N SER A 213 -42.53 5.17 4.83
CA SER A 213 -41.83 6.38 5.27
C SER A 213 -40.76 6.80 4.25
N LEU A 214 -40.31 8.06 4.27
CA LEU A 214 -39.12 8.49 3.54
C LEU A 214 -37.81 7.97 4.17
N VAL A 215 -37.85 7.69 5.48
CA VAL A 215 -36.71 7.24 6.28
C VAL A 215 -36.94 5.79 6.71
N PRO A 216 -36.12 4.83 6.26
CA PRO A 216 -36.22 3.44 6.68
C PRO A 216 -35.75 3.28 8.13
N ALA A 217 -36.31 2.29 8.83
CA ALA A 217 -35.84 1.85 10.14
C ALA A 217 -35.64 0.33 10.11
N TYR A 218 -34.69 -0.18 10.89
CA TYR A 218 -34.25 -1.57 10.79
C TYR A 218 -34.46 -2.37 12.06
N GLU A 219 -34.57 -3.69 11.92
CA GLU A 219 -34.70 -4.64 13.01
C GLU A 219 -33.98 -5.96 12.70
N LEU A 220 -33.55 -6.65 13.76
CA LEU A 220 -33.06 -8.03 13.70
C LEU A 220 -34.22 -8.98 13.99
N LEU A 221 -34.33 -10.02 13.18
CA LEU A 221 -35.39 -11.03 13.29
C LEU A 221 -34.82 -12.40 13.65
N SER A 222 -35.48 -13.14 14.51
CA SER A 222 -35.09 -14.53 14.80
C SER A 222 -36.28 -15.39 15.12
N VAL A 223 -36.19 -16.70 14.94
CA VAL A 223 -37.18 -17.71 15.35
C VAL A 223 -36.56 -18.70 16.33
N ALA A 224 -37.37 -19.48 17.05
CA ALA A 224 -36.85 -20.57 17.87
C ALA A 224 -36.12 -21.60 16.98
N GLY A 225 -34.95 -22.08 17.41
CA GLY A 225 -34.22 -23.15 16.75
C GLY A 225 -34.63 -24.53 17.23
N ASP A 226 -34.10 -25.56 16.57
CA ASP A 226 -34.43 -26.97 16.80
C ASP A 226 -33.80 -27.58 18.09
N GLY A 227 -33.39 -26.74 19.05
CA GLY A 227 -32.64 -27.13 20.26
C GLY A 227 -32.75 -26.15 21.43
N ASP A 228 -31.92 -26.37 22.46
CA ASP A 228 -32.02 -25.81 23.83
C ASP A 228 -31.93 -24.27 23.91
N GLY A 229 -33.01 -23.56 23.53
CA GLY A 229 -33.15 -22.10 23.66
C GLY A 229 -32.41 -21.25 22.63
N ALA A 230 -31.63 -21.86 21.72
CA ALA A 230 -30.96 -21.15 20.63
C ALA A 230 -31.99 -20.61 19.63
N ARG A 231 -31.83 -19.35 19.21
CA ARG A 231 -32.68 -18.72 18.20
C ARG A 231 -31.95 -18.69 16.86
N ARG A 232 -32.66 -19.01 15.77
CA ARG A 232 -32.13 -18.95 14.40
C ARG A 232 -32.39 -17.57 13.80
N PRO A 233 -31.36 -16.89 13.23
CA PRO A 233 -31.55 -15.61 12.56
C PRO A 233 -32.36 -15.78 11.28
N VAL A 234 -33.24 -14.81 11.02
CA VAL A 234 -34.07 -14.74 9.81
C VAL A 234 -34.09 -13.31 9.28
N TYR A 235 -34.53 -13.11 8.04
CA TYR A 235 -34.82 -11.79 7.47
C TYR A 235 -36.16 -11.78 6.75
N PHE A 236 -36.75 -10.60 6.58
CA PHE A 236 -38.00 -10.39 5.87
C PHE A 236 -37.75 -9.78 4.49
N ASP A 237 -38.40 -10.33 3.47
CA ASP A 237 -38.54 -9.74 2.14
C ASP A 237 -39.94 -9.13 2.01
N ALA A 238 -40.00 -7.80 1.95
CA ALA A 238 -41.25 -7.04 1.89
C ALA A 238 -41.95 -7.16 0.53
N LEU A 239 -41.21 -7.40 -0.56
CA LEU A 239 -41.78 -7.58 -1.90
C LEU A 239 -42.49 -8.93 -2.01
N GLU A 240 -41.87 -9.98 -1.47
CA GLU A 240 -42.46 -11.33 -1.48
C GLU A 240 -43.43 -11.59 -0.33
N GLY A 241 -43.36 -10.81 0.75
CA GLY A 241 -44.14 -11.01 1.96
C GLY A 241 -43.74 -12.27 2.74
N LYS A 242 -42.46 -12.68 2.65
CA LYS A 242 -41.95 -13.92 3.24
C LYS A 242 -40.75 -13.67 4.15
N HIS A 243 -40.51 -14.61 5.06
CA HIS A 243 -39.29 -14.64 5.86
C HIS A 243 -38.40 -15.78 5.39
N TYR A 244 -37.10 -15.55 5.43
CA TYR A 244 -36.07 -16.48 5.01
C TYR A 244 -35.05 -16.66 6.13
N PHE A 245 -34.45 -17.85 6.24
CA PHE A 245 -33.32 -18.04 7.14
C PHE A 245 -32.10 -17.25 6.63
N ASP A 246 -31.39 -16.59 7.54
CA ASP A 246 -30.19 -15.81 7.19
C ASP A 246 -29.11 -16.73 6.58
N GLY A 247 -28.54 -16.33 5.44
CA GLY A 247 -27.59 -17.14 4.69
C GLY A 247 -28.19 -18.24 3.81
N SER A 248 -29.51 -18.26 3.58
CA SER A 248 -30.17 -19.18 2.65
C SER A 248 -31.37 -18.58 1.91
N ASP A 249 -31.93 -19.32 0.94
CA ASP A 249 -33.23 -19.10 0.31
C ASP A 249 -34.35 -19.97 0.93
N GLU A 250 -34.08 -20.61 2.07
CA GLU A 250 -35.07 -21.43 2.76
C GLU A 250 -36.14 -20.53 3.41
N VAL A 251 -37.39 -20.67 2.95
CA VAL A 251 -38.54 -19.97 3.51
C VAL A 251 -38.83 -20.51 4.92
N VAL A 252 -39.02 -19.60 5.87
CA VAL A 252 -39.40 -19.95 7.24
C VAL A 252 -40.86 -20.39 7.28
N GLY A 253 -41.13 -21.61 7.75
CA GLY A 253 -42.49 -22.14 7.88
C GLY A 253 -43.30 -21.48 9.01
N ASP A 254 -44.63 -21.60 8.93
CA ASP A 254 -45.58 -20.94 9.85
C ASP A 254 -45.36 -21.29 11.33
N ASP A 255 -45.04 -22.55 11.64
CA ASP A 255 -44.78 -23.00 13.02
C ASP A 255 -43.57 -22.28 13.64
N ALA A 256 -42.50 -22.09 12.86
CA ALA A 256 -41.33 -21.34 13.32
C ALA A 256 -41.65 -19.85 13.43
N LEU A 257 -42.41 -19.29 12.49
CA LEU A 257 -42.85 -17.89 12.51
C LEU A 257 -43.73 -17.54 13.71
N ALA A 258 -44.48 -18.50 14.26
CA ALA A 258 -45.23 -18.30 15.51
C ALA A 258 -44.33 -17.92 16.70
N THR A 259 -43.03 -18.19 16.60
CA THR A 259 -42.03 -17.86 17.64
C THR A 259 -41.18 -16.63 17.31
N LEU A 260 -41.50 -15.89 16.24
CA LEU A 260 -40.72 -14.76 15.74
C LEU A 260 -40.47 -13.71 16.84
N ARG A 261 -39.19 -13.31 16.96
CA ARG A 261 -38.74 -12.21 17.81
C ARG A 261 -38.18 -11.11 16.93
N ARG A 262 -38.62 -9.90 17.23
CA ARG A 262 -38.21 -8.65 16.61
C ARG A 262 -37.37 -7.85 17.60
N THR A 263 -36.21 -7.41 17.15
CA THR A 263 -35.32 -6.55 17.94
C THR A 263 -35.06 -5.30 17.13
N PRO A 264 -35.75 -4.17 17.41
CA PRO A 264 -35.49 -2.91 16.75
C PRO A 264 -34.04 -2.49 16.91
N LEU A 265 -33.44 -1.98 15.85
CA LEU A 265 -32.13 -1.35 15.89
C LEU A 265 -32.30 0.15 16.19
N ALA A 266 -31.31 0.72 16.87
CA ALA A 266 -31.25 2.16 17.07
C ALA A 266 -31.00 2.87 15.73
N ALA A 267 -31.39 4.15 15.62
CA ALA A 267 -31.22 4.92 14.40
C ALA A 267 -29.73 5.09 14.00
N ASP A 268 -28.83 5.01 14.98
CA ASP A 268 -27.38 5.09 14.84
C ASP A 268 -26.69 3.71 14.86
N ALA A 269 -27.44 2.62 14.65
CA ALA A 269 -26.86 1.29 14.56
C ALA A 269 -25.82 1.21 13.42
N ALA A 270 -24.68 0.57 13.70
CA ALA A 270 -23.63 0.37 12.72
C ALA A 270 -24.06 -0.70 11.72
N LEU A 271 -24.38 -0.28 10.50
CA LEU A 271 -24.78 -1.16 9.41
C LEU A 271 -23.71 -1.19 8.33
N THR A 272 -23.51 -2.36 7.72
CA THR A 272 -22.63 -2.56 6.57
C THR A 272 -23.19 -3.66 5.68
N PHE A 273 -22.48 -4.03 4.62
CA PHE A 273 -22.87 -5.10 3.74
C PHE A 273 -21.91 -6.29 3.80
N ARG A 274 -22.41 -7.48 3.42
CA ARG A 274 -21.59 -8.68 3.20
C ARG A 274 -21.96 -9.37 1.90
N ARG A 275 -21.05 -10.16 1.36
CA ARG A 275 -21.34 -11.10 0.26
C ARG A 275 -22.52 -12.00 0.66
N ALA A 276 -23.46 -12.18 -0.25
CA ALA A 276 -24.54 -13.16 -0.08
C ALA A 276 -23.93 -14.56 0.03
N ALA A 277 -24.46 -15.39 0.92
CA ALA A 277 -24.05 -16.79 1.01
C ALA A 277 -24.52 -17.56 -0.25
N SER A 278 -23.91 -18.72 -0.51
CA SER A 278 -24.34 -19.58 -1.62
C SER A 278 -25.80 -19.99 -1.43
N GLY A 279 -26.66 -19.62 -2.38
CA GLY A 279 -28.11 -19.86 -2.33
C GLY A 279 -28.91 -18.75 -1.64
N GLU A 280 -28.28 -17.78 -1.00
CA GLU A 280 -28.98 -16.60 -0.48
C GLU A 280 -29.22 -15.58 -1.61
N HIS A 281 -30.46 -15.12 -1.78
CA HIS A 281 -30.77 -14.11 -2.79
C HIS A 281 -30.80 -12.68 -2.22
N LEU A 282 -30.49 -11.72 -3.09
CA LEU A 282 -30.57 -10.29 -2.81
C LEU A 282 -32.02 -9.82 -2.94
N ARG A 283 -32.51 -9.00 -2.00
CA ARG A 283 -33.89 -8.49 -2.01
C ARG A 283 -34.03 -7.37 -3.02
N LYS A 284 -35.09 -7.44 -3.83
CA LYS A 284 -35.50 -6.32 -4.68
C LYS A 284 -36.25 -5.28 -3.86
N ASN A 285 -36.10 -4.02 -4.23
CA ASN A 285 -36.74 -2.87 -3.58
C ASN A 285 -36.34 -2.68 -2.11
N PHE A 286 -35.20 -3.25 -1.68
CA PHE A 286 -34.71 -3.04 -0.32
C PHE A 286 -34.12 -1.63 -0.19
N ARG A 287 -34.56 -0.89 0.83
CA ARG A 287 -34.29 0.54 0.95
C ARG A 287 -33.18 0.83 1.94
N PHE A 288 -32.24 1.68 1.54
CA PHE A 288 -31.12 2.11 2.39
C PHE A 288 -30.62 3.48 1.98
N ASP A 289 -30.60 4.41 2.94
CA ASP A 289 -29.95 5.72 2.82
C ASP A 289 -28.43 5.52 2.81
N TRP A 290 -27.90 5.41 1.59
CA TRP A 290 -26.52 5.07 1.35
C TRP A 290 -25.64 6.33 1.38
N ASN A 291 -26.12 7.43 0.78
CA ASN A 291 -25.41 8.70 0.73
C ASN A 291 -25.41 9.46 2.08
N GLY A 292 -26.28 9.09 3.02
CA GLY A 292 -26.38 9.67 4.36
C GLY A 292 -27.11 11.00 4.42
N ASP A 293 -27.96 11.33 3.44
CA ASP A 293 -28.70 12.61 3.39
C ASP A 293 -29.94 12.67 4.30
N GLY A 294 -30.28 11.53 4.92
CA GLY A 294 -31.34 11.40 5.91
C GLY A 294 -32.67 10.89 5.34
N TYR A 295 -32.75 10.51 4.07
CA TYR A 295 -33.90 9.83 3.47
C TYR A 295 -33.47 8.89 2.34
N VAL A 296 -34.41 8.15 1.76
CA VAL A 296 -34.15 7.27 0.61
C VAL A 296 -34.52 8.00 -0.68
N ASP A 297 -33.54 8.24 -1.55
CA ASP A 297 -33.72 8.82 -2.89
C ASP A 297 -34.26 7.78 -3.89
N LYS A 298 -35.17 8.23 -4.76
CA LYS A 298 -35.73 7.48 -5.89
C LYS A 298 -34.90 7.68 -7.15
N ALA A 299 -34.18 8.79 -7.25
CA ALA A 299 -33.29 9.07 -8.36
C ALA A 299 -32.07 8.14 -8.29
N ARG A 300 -31.39 8.03 -9.43
CA ARG A 300 -30.09 7.36 -9.47
C ARG A 300 -29.08 8.24 -8.74
N ILE A 301 -28.27 7.63 -7.88
CA ILE A 301 -27.10 8.31 -7.35
C ILE A 301 -26.03 8.26 -8.44
N ASP A 302 -25.76 9.41 -9.06
CA ASP A 302 -24.88 9.52 -10.22
C ASP A 302 -23.39 9.52 -9.85
N TRP A 303 -23.04 9.92 -8.61
CA TRP A 303 -21.66 10.07 -8.15
C TRP A 303 -21.01 8.78 -7.60
N VAL A 304 -21.72 7.65 -7.64
CA VAL A 304 -21.24 6.37 -7.07
C VAL A 304 -20.16 5.71 -7.93
N SER A 305 -19.88 6.30 -9.10
CA SER A 305 -18.71 5.95 -9.90
C SER A 305 -17.46 6.71 -9.43
N TRP A 306 -16.44 5.98 -8.98
CA TRP A 306 -15.03 6.32 -9.22
C TRP A 306 -14.35 7.46 -8.41
N GLY A 307 -15.04 8.12 -7.48
CA GLY A 307 -14.48 9.21 -6.68
C GLY A 307 -13.22 8.84 -5.86
N GLY A 308 -12.10 9.52 -6.12
CA GLY A 308 -10.86 9.43 -5.34
C GLY A 308 -9.84 8.37 -5.80
N HIS A 309 -10.29 7.21 -6.27
CA HIS A 309 -9.37 6.10 -6.61
C HIS A 309 -8.45 6.39 -7.81
N CYS A 310 -8.94 7.16 -8.79
CA CYS A 310 -8.12 7.57 -9.94
C CYS A 310 -6.98 8.51 -9.50
N ASN A 311 -7.19 9.30 -8.45
CA ASN A 311 -6.19 10.21 -7.88
C ASN A 311 -5.05 9.41 -7.27
N ASP A 312 -5.37 8.40 -6.44
CA ASP A 312 -4.38 7.52 -5.82
C ASP A 312 -3.57 6.72 -6.84
N LYS A 313 -4.23 6.18 -7.87
CA LYS A 313 -3.55 5.49 -8.97
C LYS A 313 -2.61 6.42 -9.73
N ALA A 314 -3.13 7.55 -10.21
CA ALA A 314 -2.37 8.50 -11.00
C ALA A 314 -1.12 8.97 -10.24
N ASN A 315 -1.26 9.16 -8.92
CA ASN A 315 -0.19 9.55 -8.04
C ASN A 315 0.89 8.45 -7.90
N LEU A 316 0.50 7.20 -7.59
CA LEU A 316 1.44 6.07 -7.52
C LEU A 316 2.24 5.91 -8.83
N GLU A 317 1.57 6.01 -9.97
CA GLU A 317 2.22 5.92 -11.28
C GLU A 317 3.10 7.14 -11.58
N SER A 318 2.71 8.34 -11.16
CA SER A 318 3.51 9.57 -11.36
C SER A 318 4.85 9.47 -10.62
N HIS A 319 4.86 8.88 -9.42
CA HIS A 319 6.08 8.65 -8.64
C HIS A 319 6.82 7.35 -8.97
N GLY A 320 6.29 6.53 -9.88
CA GLY A 320 6.87 5.22 -10.21
C GLY A 320 6.80 4.20 -9.06
N VAL A 321 5.93 4.41 -8.08
CA VAL A 321 5.70 3.49 -6.96
C VAL A 321 4.66 2.45 -7.39
N VAL A 322 5.08 1.58 -8.31
CA VAL A 322 4.24 0.52 -8.85
C VAL A 322 5.04 -0.78 -8.92
N ILE A 323 4.36 -1.91 -8.78
CA ILE A 323 4.95 -3.19 -9.12
C ILE A 323 4.95 -3.30 -10.67
N PRO A 324 6.14 -3.36 -11.31
CA PRO A 324 6.27 -3.25 -12.76
C PRO A 324 5.62 -4.43 -13.49
N GLU A 325 5.39 -4.25 -14.78
CA GLU A 325 4.91 -5.35 -15.62
C GLU A 325 5.93 -6.50 -15.72
N GLY A 326 5.42 -7.72 -15.82
CA GLY A 326 6.24 -8.94 -15.86
C GLY A 326 6.74 -9.42 -14.50
N ASP A 327 6.43 -8.69 -13.41
CA ASP A 327 6.68 -9.16 -12.05
C ASP A 327 5.79 -10.36 -11.71
N GLU A 328 6.40 -11.46 -11.25
CA GLU A 328 5.69 -12.70 -10.91
C GLU A 328 4.90 -12.63 -9.59
N GLY A 329 5.02 -11.53 -8.84
CA GLY A 329 4.38 -11.34 -7.54
C GLY A 329 5.17 -11.95 -6.38
N VAL A 330 4.49 -12.20 -5.27
CA VAL A 330 5.06 -12.77 -4.04
C VAL A 330 4.30 -14.03 -3.67
N VAL A 331 5.03 -15.13 -3.45
CA VAL A 331 4.48 -16.40 -2.98
C VAL A 331 4.85 -16.58 -1.51
N GLU A 332 3.84 -16.77 -0.66
CA GLU A 332 4.01 -16.96 0.78
C GLU A 332 3.42 -18.30 1.22
N TYR A 333 4.20 -19.12 1.92
CA TYR A 333 3.70 -20.28 2.64
C TYR A 333 3.53 -19.96 4.13
N ASP A 334 2.34 -20.18 4.69
CA ASP A 334 2.11 -20.07 6.13
C ASP A 334 2.14 -21.46 6.78
N SER A 335 3.12 -21.65 7.66
CA SER A 335 3.35 -22.94 8.31
C SER A 335 2.29 -23.35 9.34
N ALA A 336 1.54 -22.40 9.91
CA ALA A 336 0.45 -22.71 10.83
C ALA A 336 -0.82 -23.02 10.02
N ALA A 337 -1.06 -22.31 8.92
CA ALA A 337 -2.16 -22.61 8.00
C ALA A 337 -1.94 -23.91 7.22
N GLY A 338 -0.70 -24.20 6.84
CA GLY A 338 -0.38 -25.28 5.91
C GLY A 338 -0.80 -24.97 4.47
N SER A 339 -1.02 -23.70 4.13
CA SER A 339 -1.39 -23.22 2.80
C SER A 339 -0.33 -22.31 2.19
N THR A 340 -0.34 -22.20 0.86
CA THR A 340 0.47 -21.24 0.11
C THR A 340 -0.45 -20.22 -0.56
N ALA A 341 -0.19 -18.94 -0.34
CA ALA A 341 -0.85 -17.83 -0.98
C ALA A 341 0.03 -17.24 -2.09
N HIS A 342 -0.59 -16.79 -3.18
CA HIS A 342 0.10 -16.08 -4.26
C HIS A 342 -0.47 -14.65 -4.37
N TYR A 343 0.31 -13.68 -3.92
CA TYR A 343 0.03 -12.27 -4.10
C TYR A 343 0.57 -11.87 -5.47
N THR A 344 -0.30 -11.91 -6.47
CA THR A 344 0.04 -11.51 -7.84
C THR A 344 0.46 -10.03 -7.87
N ARG A 345 1.12 -9.64 -8.96
CA ARG A 345 1.48 -8.25 -9.21
C ARG A 345 0.27 -7.29 -9.09
N ASP A 346 -0.90 -7.69 -9.56
CA ASP A 346 -2.10 -6.86 -9.50
C ASP A 346 -2.64 -6.74 -8.07
N LEU A 347 -2.63 -7.84 -7.29
CA LEU A 347 -2.98 -7.79 -5.86
C LEU A 347 -2.01 -6.93 -5.05
N LEU A 348 -0.71 -6.96 -5.36
CA LEU A 348 0.28 -6.10 -4.70
C LEU A 348 0.05 -4.63 -5.02
N ASN A 349 -0.31 -4.29 -6.26
CA ASN A 349 -0.71 -2.93 -6.61
C ASN A 349 -2.05 -2.52 -5.95
N GLU A 350 -2.99 -3.45 -5.76
CA GLU A 350 -4.21 -3.21 -4.99
C GLU A 350 -3.90 -2.88 -3.52
N ILE A 351 -2.94 -3.58 -2.91
CA ILE A 351 -2.45 -3.26 -1.56
C ILE A 351 -1.88 -1.83 -1.54
N LEU A 352 -1.03 -1.46 -2.50
CA LEU A 352 -0.46 -0.11 -2.57
C LEU A 352 -1.53 0.97 -2.62
N LEU A 353 -2.52 0.78 -3.49
CA LEU A 353 -3.67 1.67 -3.62
C LEU A 353 -4.42 1.75 -2.29
N SER A 354 -4.73 0.61 -1.65
CA SER A 354 -5.47 0.57 -0.39
C SER A 354 -4.76 1.32 0.74
N LEU A 355 -3.43 1.31 0.76
CA LEU A 355 -2.67 2.09 1.74
C LEU A 355 -2.69 3.61 1.44
N SER A 356 -2.81 4.00 0.16
CA SER A 356 -2.92 5.41 -0.26
C SER A 356 -4.24 6.05 0.17
N GLU A 357 -5.30 5.24 0.23
CA GLU A 357 -6.65 5.62 0.66
C GLU A 357 -6.78 5.89 2.16
N LEU A 358 -5.82 5.41 2.95
CA LEU A 358 -5.77 5.63 4.40
C LEU A 358 -5.20 7.02 4.76
N ASP A 359 -5.10 7.93 3.80
CA ASP A 359 -4.67 9.33 4.00
C ASP A 359 -3.21 9.43 4.52
N THR A 360 -2.64 10.63 4.48
CA THR A 360 -1.28 10.92 4.99
C THR A 360 -1.30 11.55 6.38
N ARG A 361 -2.49 11.67 6.99
CA ARG A 361 -2.68 12.30 8.30
C ARG A 361 -2.41 11.35 9.46
N MET A 362 -1.61 11.83 10.40
CA MET A 362 -1.32 11.19 11.68
C MET A 362 -2.05 11.90 12.80
N ILE A 363 -2.57 11.15 13.77
CA ILE A 363 -3.18 11.64 15.00
C ILE A 363 -2.50 11.01 16.23
N ASP A 364 -2.27 11.80 17.26
CA ASP A 364 -2.01 11.30 18.61
C ASP A 364 -3.37 11.07 19.29
N PRO A 365 -3.78 9.81 19.50
CA PRO A 365 -5.11 9.51 20.04
C PRO A 365 -5.29 9.95 21.50
N ARG A 366 -4.21 10.30 22.21
CA ARG A 366 -4.28 10.77 23.61
C ARG A 366 -4.48 12.29 23.68
N SER A 367 -3.80 13.03 22.81
CA SER A 367 -3.82 14.50 22.81
C SER A 367 -4.71 15.11 21.73
N GLY A 368 -5.12 14.34 20.72
CA GLY A 368 -5.80 14.83 19.53
C GLY A 368 -4.91 15.64 18.57
N ARG A 369 -3.60 15.73 18.86
CA ARG A 369 -2.63 16.43 17.99
C ARG A 369 -2.56 15.76 16.63
N ARG A 370 -2.54 16.54 15.56
CA ARG A 370 -2.46 16.06 14.17
C ARG A 370 -1.15 16.47 13.50
N GLN A 371 -0.71 15.68 12.54
CA GLN A 371 0.45 15.95 11.69
C GLN A 371 0.24 15.30 10.32
N ASN A 372 0.48 16.05 9.23
CA ASN A 372 0.50 15.48 7.88
C ASN A 372 1.90 14.95 7.56
N LEU A 373 1.98 13.78 6.93
CA LEU A 373 3.25 13.22 6.44
C LEU A 373 3.69 13.85 5.12
N SER A 374 2.73 14.27 4.28
CA SER A 374 2.99 15.02 3.06
C SER A 374 2.84 16.53 3.30
N LYS A 375 3.65 17.33 2.59
CA LYS A 375 3.58 18.80 2.65
C LYS A 375 2.44 19.36 1.81
N ASP A 376 2.25 18.80 0.61
CA ASP A 376 1.30 19.28 -0.38
C ASP A 376 0.51 18.09 -0.98
N GLU A 377 -0.81 18.09 -0.79
CA GLU A 377 -1.74 17.09 -1.35
C GLU A 377 -2.65 17.68 -2.42
N PHE A 378 -2.53 18.96 -2.73
CA PHE A 378 -3.34 19.57 -3.78
C PHE A 378 -2.72 20.90 -4.20
N ALA A 379 -2.80 21.22 -5.48
CA ALA A 379 -2.19 22.41 -6.04
C ALA A 379 -3.11 23.08 -7.06
N GLY A 380 -3.79 24.13 -6.63
CA GLY A 380 -4.85 24.73 -7.41
C GLY A 380 -6.06 24.87 -6.51
N ALA A 381 -7.17 25.19 -7.13
CA ALA A 381 -8.44 25.31 -6.49
C ALA A 381 -9.29 24.10 -6.87
N ARG A 382 -10.21 23.69 -5.99
CA ARG A 382 -10.97 22.46 -6.22
C ARG A 382 -12.19 22.89 -7.00
N ASP A 383 -12.27 22.55 -8.28
CA ASP A 383 -13.54 22.75 -8.99
C ASP A 383 -14.56 21.74 -8.46
N ASP A 384 -15.20 22.10 -7.34
CA ASP A 384 -16.18 21.28 -6.66
C ASP A 384 -17.61 21.67 -7.00
N ASP A 385 -17.78 22.44 -8.09
CA ASP A 385 -19.05 22.83 -8.70
C ASP A 385 -20.06 23.30 -7.64
N ARG A 386 -19.58 24.04 -6.62
CA ARG A 386 -20.50 24.50 -5.59
C ARG A 386 -21.34 25.63 -6.18
N PRO A 387 -22.60 25.74 -5.75
CA PRO A 387 -23.41 26.88 -6.12
C PRO A 387 -22.76 28.18 -5.64
N ASP A 388 -23.01 29.23 -6.42
CA ASP A 388 -22.71 30.59 -6.00
C ASP A 388 -23.34 30.89 -4.66
N ARG A 389 -22.79 31.87 -3.95
CA ARG A 389 -23.32 32.31 -2.66
C ARG A 389 -23.62 33.78 -2.66
N ILE A 390 -24.70 34.14 -1.98
CA ILE A 390 -24.95 35.50 -1.53
C ILE A 390 -24.78 35.56 -0.01
N VAL A 391 -24.01 36.54 0.46
CA VAL A 391 -23.79 36.81 1.88
C VAL A 391 -24.46 38.13 2.23
N LEU A 392 -25.35 38.11 3.22
CA LEU A 392 -26.10 39.30 3.68
C LEU A 392 -25.71 39.72 5.11
N GLY A 393 -24.80 38.98 5.74
CA GLY A 393 -24.30 39.24 7.08
C GLY A 393 -23.77 37.98 7.75
N PRO A 394 -23.30 38.09 9.01
CA PRO A 394 -22.81 36.95 9.78
C PRO A 394 -23.90 35.87 9.90
N ASN A 395 -23.61 34.65 9.43
CA ASN A 395 -24.52 33.50 9.40
C ASN A 395 -25.76 33.65 8.49
N LEU A 396 -25.74 34.58 7.53
CA LEU A 396 -26.77 34.75 6.50
C LEU A 396 -26.14 34.56 5.11
N THR A 397 -25.67 33.34 4.86
CA THR A 397 -25.12 32.90 3.58
C THR A 397 -26.11 31.94 2.93
N ILE A 398 -26.42 32.17 1.66
CA ILE A 398 -27.34 31.36 0.86
C ILE A 398 -26.61 30.90 -0.40
N PRO A 399 -26.74 29.63 -0.82
CA PRO A 399 -27.50 28.58 -0.13
C PRO A 399 -26.79 28.12 1.14
N PHE A 400 -27.53 27.50 2.06
CA PHE A 400 -26.92 26.81 3.20
C PHE A 400 -26.03 25.65 2.72
N ARG A 401 -24.87 25.47 3.38
CA ARG A 401 -23.91 24.41 3.03
C ARG A 401 -24.52 23.01 3.17
N ASP A 402 -23.96 22.07 2.41
CA ASP A 402 -24.28 20.63 2.44
C ASP A 402 -25.75 20.34 2.14
N ARG A 403 -26.30 21.07 1.16
CA ARG A 403 -27.70 20.94 0.70
C ARG A 403 -27.75 20.81 -0.82
N PRO A 404 -28.78 20.16 -1.37
CA PRO A 404 -28.93 19.98 -2.81
C PRO A 404 -29.37 21.25 -3.56
N ASN A 405 -29.50 22.39 -2.85
CA ASN A 405 -29.95 23.64 -3.46
C ASN A 405 -28.83 24.29 -4.25
N GLU A 406 -29.12 24.73 -5.47
CA GLU A 406 -28.20 25.47 -6.33
C GLU A 406 -28.63 26.94 -6.42
N LEU A 407 -27.66 27.84 -6.48
CA LEU A 407 -27.82 29.26 -6.74
C LEU A 407 -26.75 29.66 -7.74
N GLU A 408 -27.15 30.37 -8.79
CA GLU A 408 -26.25 30.93 -9.79
C GLU A 408 -26.56 32.43 -9.93
N ILE A 409 -25.54 33.27 -9.79
CA ILE A 409 -25.60 34.69 -10.10
C ILE A 409 -25.42 34.83 -11.61
N THR A 410 -26.41 35.31 -12.34
CA THR A 410 -26.34 35.38 -13.81
C THR A 410 -25.82 36.72 -14.31
N GLU A 411 -26.23 37.82 -13.66
CA GLU A 411 -25.90 39.18 -14.06
C GLU A 411 -25.82 40.12 -12.84
N ILE A 412 -24.89 41.09 -12.89
CA ILE A 412 -24.69 42.13 -11.86
C ILE A 412 -24.73 43.50 -12.54
N ALA A 413 -25.72 44.33 -12.21
CA ALA A 413 -25.83 45.69 -12.72
C ALA A 413 -25.43 46.72 -11.66
N THR A 414 -24.39 47.51 -11.95
CA THR A 414 -23.94 48.65 -11.16
C THR A 414 -24.43 49.97 -11.77
N ALA A 415 -24.17 51.09 -11.11
CA ALA A 415 -24.50 52.42 -11.67
C ALA A 415 -23.75 52.75 -12.98
N SER A 416 -22.56 52.17 -13.20
CA SER A 416 -21.68 52.49 -14.34
C SER A 416 -21.70 51.46 -15.46
N ARG A 417 -21.94 50.18 -15.12
CA ARG A 417 -21.83 49.07 -16.06
C ARG A 417 -22.64 47.86 -15.57
N THR A 418 -23.18 47.13 -16.52
CA THR A 418 -23.71 45.78 -16.33
C THR A 418 -22.63 44.77 -16.66
N TYR A 419 -22.44 43.80 -15.78
CA TYR A 419 -21.46 42.73 -15.91
C TYR A 419 -22.19 41.39 -16.01
N ARG A 420 -21.76 40.55 -16.95
CA ARG A 420 -22.12 39.13 -16.93
C ARG A 420 -21.28 38.41 -15.88
N ALA A 421 -21.86 37.42 -15.21
CA ALA A 421 -21.17 36.79 -14.09
C ALA A 421 -19.87 36.07 -14.51
N ASP A 422 -19.81 35.47 -15.71
CA ASP A 422 -18.61 34.86 -16.29
C ASP A 422 -17.44 35.85 -16.47
N GLU A 423 -17.71 37.14 -16.59
CA GLU A 423 -16.69 38.16 -16.79
C GLU A 423 -16.15 38.75 -15.47
N ILE A 424 -16.99 38.87 -14.44
CA ILE A 424 -16.71 39.74 -13.28
C ILE A 424 -16.21 38.99 -12.04
N PHE A 425 -16.44 37.69 -11.92
CA PHE A 425 -15.92 36.87 -10.81
C PHE A 425 -14.43 36.55 -11.00
N ARG A 426 -13.59 37.58 -11.00
CA ARG A 426 -12.13 37.45 -11.07
C ARG A 426 -11.42 38.63 -10.39
N PRO A 427 -10.20 38.45 -9.86
CA PRO A 427 -9.45 39.54 -9.22
C PRO A 427 -9.12 40.70 -10.17
N LYS A 428 -8.90 40.39 -11.46
CA LYS A 428 -8.47 41.36 -12.48
C LYS A 428 -9.29 41.24 -13.75
N LEU A 429 -9.71 42.38 -14.30
CA LEU A 429 -10.44 42.48 -15.55
C LEU A 429 -9.46 42.51 -16.72
N VAL A 430 -9.56 41.51 -17.60
CA VAL A 430 -8.66 41.35 -18.74
C VAL A 430 -9.09 42.28 -19.88
N ALA A 431 -8.15 42.99 -20.48
CA ALA A 431 -8.41 43.80 -21.66
C ALA A 431 -8.78 42.92 -22.88
N ASP A 432 -9.59 43.44 -23.80
CA ASP A 432 -10.07 42.68 -24.96
C ASP A 432 -8.95 42.09 -25.83
N ASP A 433 -7.80 42.76 -25.92
CA ASP A 433 -6.61 42.29 -26.66
C ASP A 433 -5.77 41.26 -25.89
N GLN A 434 -6.13 40.99 -24.63
CA GLN A 434 -5.43 40.15 -23.67
C GLN A 434 -3.95 40.52 -23.51
N ARG A 435 -3.58 41.80 -23.60
CA ARG A 435 -2.20 42.27 -23.39
C ARG A 435 -1.97 42.92 -22.03
N SER A 436 -3.05 43.15 -21.29
CA SER A 436 -3.02 43.75 -19.96
C SER A 436 -4.28 43.37 -19.17
N ALA A 437 -4.28 43.68 -17.88
CA ALA A 437 -5.44 43.56 -17.03
C ALA A 437 -5.41 44.64 -15.94
N ASP A 438 -6.58 45.12 -15.55
CA ASP A 438 -6.80 46.12 -14.51
C ASP A 438 -7.47 45.50 -13.27
N ASP A 439 -7.36 46.17 -12.13
CA ASP A 439 -8.00 45.70 -10.90
C ASP A 439 -9.53 45.72 -11.03
N ASN A 440 -10.18 44.65 -10.57
CA ASN A 440 -11.64 44.59 -10.54
C ASN A 440 -12.16 45.45 -9.37
N PRO A 441 -12.97 46.49 -9.63
CA PRO A 441 -13.43 47.41 -8.58
C PRO A 441 -14.40 46.77 -7.58
N LEU A 442 -15.02 45.63 -7.93
CA LEU A 442 -15.91 44.90 -7.03
C LEU A 442 -15.17 43.82 -6.23
N TYR A 443 -13.92 43.50 -6.57
CA TYR A 443 -13.20 42.40 -5.93
C TYR A 443 -12.87 42.68 -4.47
N VAL A 444 -13.19 41.72 -3.60
CA VAL A 444 -12.90 41.78 -2.17
C VAL A 444 -11.75 40.85 -1.80
N GLY A 445 -11.76 39.63 -2.35
CA GLY A 445 -10.80 38.59 -2.01
C GLY A 445 -11.15 37.25 -2.63
N THR A 446 -10.23 36.30 -2.53
CA THR A 446 -10.42 34.90 -2.92
C THR A 446 -10.22 34.03 -1.68
N GLU A 447 -11.16 33.14 -1.42
CA GLU A 447 -11.09 32.14 -0.36
C GLU A 447 -10.80 30.78 -1.00
N GLU A 448 -10.10 29.89 -0.29
CA GLU A 448 -9.84 28.48 -0.72
C GLU A 448 -9.09 28.29 -2.06
N GLY A 449 -8.81 29.36 -2.82
CA GLY A 449 -8.02 29.34 -4.06
C GLY A 449 -8.82 29.77 -5.30
N ASP A 450 -10.12 29.52 -5.29
CA ASP A 450 -11.09 29.63 -6.40
C ASP A 450 -12.28 30.52 -6.05
N ARG A 451 -12.68 30.59 -4.77
CA ARG A 451 -13.92 31.27 -4.40
C ARG A 451 -13.73 32.78 -4.36
N VAL A 452 -14.00 33.42 -5.48
CA VAL A 452 -13.94 34.87 -5.65
C VAL A 452 -15.13 35.53 -4.96
N THR A 453 -14.85 36.49 -4.08
CA THR A 453 -15.85 37.32 -3.41
C THR A 453 -15.88 38.73 -4.01
N LEU A 454 -17.08 39.19 -4.34
CA LEU A 454 -17.37 40.53 -4.84
C LEU A 454 -18.22 41.33 -3.84
N ASP A 455 -17.95 42.63 -3.75
CA ASP A 455 -18.83 43.62 -3.12
C ASP A 455 -19.95 43.98 -4.09
N LEU A 456 -21.17 43.54 -3.76
CA LEU A 456 -22.37 43.78 -4.57
C LEU A 456 -23.26 44.84 -3.92
N SER A 457 -22.75 45.60 -2.94
CA SER A 457 -23.54 46.63 -2.26
C SER A 457 -24.06 47.68 -3.25
N GLY A 458 -25.37 47.86 -3.27
CA GLY A 458 -26.05 48.80 -4.17
C GLY A 458 -26.17 48.35 -5.63
N ALA A 459 -25.75 47.13 -5.98
CA ALA A 459 -25.99 46.53 -7.29
C ALA A 459 -27.40 45.91 -7.36
N VAL A 460 -27.88 45.72 -8.60
CA VAL A 460 -29.01 44.83 -8.90
C VAL A 460 -28.43 43.47 -9.30
N VAL A 461 -28.88 42.40 -8.63
CA VAL A 461 -28.32 41.05 -8.82
C VAL A 461 -29.42 40.11 -9.33
N HIS A 462 -29.16 39.47 -10.47
CA HIS A 462 -30.05 38.47 -11.05
C HIS A 462 -29.55 37.07 -10.68
N LEU A 463 -30.45 36.20 -10.24
CA LEU A 463 -30.13 34.85 -9.77
C LEU A 463 -31.03 33.80 -10.43
N ALA A 464 -30.43 32.68 -10.83
CA ALA A 464 -31.12 31.45 -11.15
C ALA A 464 -30.97 30.47 -9.98
N LEU A 465 -32.09 29.94 -9.48
CA LEU A 465 -32.14 29.08 -8.30
C LEU A 465 -32.66 27.69 -8.67
N ARG A 466 -32.11 26.67 -8.02
CA ARG A 466 -32.65 25.31 -8.01
C ARG A 466 -32.87 24.88 -6.56
N LEU A 467 -34.12 24.83 -6.11
CA LEU A 467 -34.47 24.67 -4.71
C LEU A 467 -35.13 23.33 -4.44
N GLN A 468 -34.74 22.66 -3.36
CA GLN A 468 -35.38 21.46 -2.87
C GLN A 468 -36.73 21.84 -2.24
N VAL A 469 -37.79 21.22 -2.72
CA VAL A 469 -39.17 21.41 -2.24
C VAL A 469 -39.86 20.05 -2.11
N PHE A 470 -41.01 20.00 -1.46
CA PHE A 470 -41.85 18.81 -1.55
C PHE A 470 -42.80 18.90 -2.74
N ASP A 471 -42.87 17.83 -3.53
CA ASP A 471 -43.89 17.69 -4.56
C ASP A 471 -45.28 17.40 -3.94
N PRO A 472 -46.37 17.38 -4.73
CA PRO A 472 -47.71 17.05 -4.23
C PRO A 472 -47.86 15.64 -3.65
N SER A 473 -46.89 14.73 -3.89
CA SER A 473 -46.83 13.39 -3.27
C SER A 473 -46.11 13.40 -1.92
N GLY A 474 -45.62 14.56 -1.47
CA GLY A 474 -44.87 14.73 -0.24
C GLY A 474 -43.46 14.16 -0.34
N TYR A 475 -42.89 14.12 -1.54
CA TYR A 475 -41.53 13.63 -1.81
C TYR A 475 -40.59 14.80 -2.17
N PRO A 476 -39.34 14.83 -1.67
CA PRO A 476 -38.38 15.88 -2.03
C PRO A 476 -38.10 15.91 -3.53
N THR A 477 -38.10 17.09 -4.15
CA THR A 477 -37.79 17.31 -5.56
C THR A 477 -37.13 18.67 -5.77
N MET A 478 -36.54 18.90 -6.94
CA MET A 478 -35.89 20.16 -7.29
C MET A 478 -36.78 21.03 -8.17
N MET A 479 -36.95 22.30 -7.79
CA MET A 479 -37.69 23.33 -8.56
C MET A 479 -36.75 24.42 -9.04
N ARG A 480 -36.89 24.86 -10.30
CA ARG A 480 -36.15 26.02 -10.84
C ARG A 480 -36.91 27.33 -10.66
N ARG A 481 -36.19 28.42 -10.37
CA ARG A 481 -36.77 29.76 -10.21
C ARG A 481 -35.76 30.85 -10.54
N GLU A 482 -36.18 31.85 -11.32
CA GLU A 482 -35.41 33.08 -11.53
C GLU A 482 -35.85 34.15 -10.53
N VAL A 483 -34.89 34.85 -9.91
CA VAL A 483 -35.16 35.94 -8.97
C VAL A 483 -34.24 37.14 -9.20
N THR A 484 -34.66 38.30 -8.72
CA THR A 484 -33.88 39.54 -8.81
C THR A 484 -33.83 40.20 -7.44
N LEU A 485 -32.62 40.56 -7.00
CA LEU A 485 -32.38 41.32 -5.79
C LEU A 485 -32.14 42.77 -6.17
N ASP A 486 -33.18 43.60 -6.06
CA ASP A 486 -33.11 45.05 -6.23
C ASP A 486 -33.53 45.74 -4.92
N PHE A 487 -32.57 46.36 -4.24
CA PHE A 487 -32.82 47.12 -3.01
C PHE A 487 -33.25 48.57 -3.26
N LYS A 488 -33.11 49.06 -4.49
CA LYS A 488 -33.49 50.40 -4.91
C LYS A 488 -34.96 50.43 -5.33
N ASP A 489 -35.42 49.41 -6.05
CA ASP A 489 -36.83 49.19 -6.42
C ASP A 489 -37.33 47.82 -5.97
N PRO A 490 -37.50 47.60 -4.65
CA PRO A 490 -37.82 46.28 -4.12
C PRO A 490 -39.27 45.85 -4.44
N PRO A 491 -39.50 44.55 -4.72
CA PRO A 491 -40.84 44.01 -4.93
C PRO A 491 -41.70 44.13 -3.67
N ALA A 492 -43.02 44.08 -3.85
CA ALA A 492 -43.98 44.17 -2.76
C ALA A 492 -44.01 42.92 -1.87
N GLU A 493 -43.79 41.75 -2.46
CA GLU A 493 -43.76 40.45 -1.76
C GLU A 493 -42.31 40.03 -1.48
N PRO A 494 -42.06 39.31 -0.37
CA PRO A 494 -40.76 38.71 -0.10
C PRO A 494 -40.29 37.80 -1.25
N VAL A 495 -39.02 37.89 -1.60
CA VAL A 495 -38.39 37.07 -2.63
C VAL A 495 -38.00 35.73 -2.02
N PHE A 496 -38.59 34.64 -2.50
CA PHE A 496 -38.23 33.28 -2.08
C PHE A 496 -36.89 32.88 -2.68
N ILE A 497 -35.92 32.53 -1.83
CA ILE A 497 -34.51 32.41 -2.21
C ILE A 497 -33.85 31.09 -1.83
N ASP A 498 -34.39 30.35 -0.86
CA ASP A 498 -33.75 29.12 -0.38
C ASP A 498 -34.72 28.22 0.38
N THR A 499 -34.31 26.98 0.65
CA THR A 499 -35.02 26.03 1.51
C THR A 499 -34.06 25.19 2.36
N VAL A 500 -34.53 24.68 3.51
CA VAL A 500 -33.73 23.78 4.35
C VAL A 500 -34.60 22.62 4.85
N LEU A 501 -34.34 21.41 4.37
CA LEU A 501 -35.00 20.19 4.85
C LEU A 501 -34.67 19.98 6.33
N LYS A 502 -35.70 20.01 7.18
CA LYS A 502 -35.59 19.89 8.63
C LYS A 502 -35.78 18.44 9.08
N ASP A 503 -36.84 17.80 8.60
CA ASP A 503 -37.19 16.42 8.94
C ASP A 503 -37.91 15.78 7.76
N ALA A 504 -37.24 14.86 7.06
CA ALA A 504 -37.82 14.15 5.92
C ALA A 504 -38.97 13.23 6.36
N GLY A 505 -38.85 12.54 7.50
CA GLY A 505 -39.88 11.64 8.01
C GLY A 505 -41.19 12.37 8.33
N ALA A 506 -41.09 13.54 8.96
CA ALA A 506 -42.22 14.43 9.23
C ALA A 506 -42.62 15.32 8.03
N ARG A 507 -41.85 15.30 6.94
CA ARG A 507 -41.99 16.15 5.75
C ARG A 507 -42.04 17.64 6.09
N GLU A 508 -41.06 18.07 6.86
CA GLU A 508 -40.87 19.45 7.29
C GLU A 508 -39.68 20.10 6.59
N ILE A 509 -39.90 21.28 6.02
CA ILE A 509 -38.90 22.08 5.34
C ILE A 509 -39.04 23.54 5.76
N TYR A 510 -37.91 24.24 5.94
CA TYR A 510 -37.94 25.69 6.05
C TYR A 510 -37.96 26.30 4.66
N GLU A 511 -38.92 27.19 4.41
CA GLU A 511 -38.98 28.06 3.23
C GLU A 511 -38.40 29.43 3.59
N ILE A 512 -37.39 29.88 2.83
CA ILE A 512 -36.60 31.06 3.16
C ILE A 512 -36.84 32.16 2.12
N SER A 513 -37.21 33.35 2.60
CA SER A 513 -37.48 34.53 1.77
C SER A 513 -36.80 35.79 2.28
N LEU A 514 -36.49 36.71 1.37
CA LEU A 514 -35.99 38.06 1.65
C LEU A 514 -37.07 39.11 1.38
N ASP A 515 -37.53 39.78 2.44
CA ASP A 515 -38.25 41.04 2.32
C ASP A 515 -37.24 42.17 2.10
N LEU A 516 -36.99 42.51 0.84
CA LEU A 516 -35.99 43.51 0.45
C LEU A 516 -36.37 44.92 0.93
N LYS A 517 -37.67 45.24 0.97
CA LYS A 517 -38.19 46.53 1.42
C LYS A 517 -38.05 46.70 2.93
N GLY A 518 -38.43 45.68 3.69
CA GLY A 518 -38.32 45.67 5.15
C GLY A 518 -36.93 45.30 5.67
N ARG A 519 -36.03 44.82 4.80
CA ARG A 519 -34.68 44.31 5.12
C ARG A 519 -34.72 43.16 6.12
N ARG A 520 -35.67 42.24 5.89
CA ARG A 520 -35.91 41.08 6.76
C ARG A 520 -35.67 39.80 6.00
N TRP A 521 -34.91 38.91 6.62
CA TRP A 521 -34.82 37.50 6.27
C TRP A 521 -35.89 36.75 7.06
N LEU A 522 -36.64 35.90 6.37
CA LEU A 522 -37.78 35.16 6.90
C LEU A 522 -37.56 33.67 6.61
N ALA A 523 -37.60 32.81 7.63
CA ALA A 523 -37.70 31.37 7.45
C ALA A 523 -39.00 30.84 8.06
N GLN A 524 -39.91 30.40 7.21
CA GLN A 524 -41.17 29.79 7.60
C GLN A 524 -40.99 28.27 7.62
N LEU A 525 -41.34 27.61 8.74
CA LEU A 525 -41.43 26.16 8.73
C LEU A 525 -42.71 25.74 8.04
N VAL A 526 -42.60 24.85 7.06
CA VAL A 526 -43.72 24.28 6.30
C VAL A 526 -43.72 22.78 6.53
N ARG A 527 -44.90 22.22 6.81
CA ARG A 527 -45.12 20.77 6.91
C ARG A 527 -46.09 20.31 5.84
N MET A 528 -45.77 19.19 5.21
CA MET A 528 -46.67 18.52 4.28
C MET A 528 -47.64 17.62 5.05
N GLU A 529 -48.91 18.02 5.12
CA GLU A 529 -49.97 17.23 5.75
C GLU A 529 -50.71 16.37 4.71
N ALA A 530 -50.95 15.11 5.04
CA ALA A 530 -51.62 14.18 4.14
C ALA A 530 -53.09 14.58 3.90
N GLN A 531 -53.49 14.58 2.63
CA GLN A 531 -54.85 14.77 2.16
C GLN A 531 -55.19 13.67 1.13
N GLY A 532 -55.76 12.57 1.62
CA GLY A 532 -56.04 11.40 0.79
C GLY A 532 -54.77 10.76 0.26
N GLN A 533 -54.57 10.79 -1.06
CA GLN A 533 -53.34 10.31 -1.74
C GLN A 533 -52.34 11.42 -2.08
N SER A 534 -52.60 12.65 -1.64
CA SER A 534 -51.75 13.82 -1.88
C SER A 534 -51.33 14.46 -0.56
N TYR A 535 -50.42 15.43 -0.64
CA TYR A 535 -50.02 16.25 0.49
C TYR A 535 -50.31 17.73 0.23
N ARG A 536 -50.57 18.47 1.30
CA ARG A 536 -50.76 19.92 1.27
C ARG A 536 -49.77 20.58 2.23
N ALA A 537 -49.12 21.65 1.76
CA ALA A 537 -48.27 22.51 2.58
C ALA A 537 -49.11 23.30 3.61
N VAL A 538 -48.65 23.31 4.86
CA VAL A 538 -49.21 24.09 5.96
C VAL A 538 -48.08 24.75 6.74
N ASP A 539 -48.24 26.04 7.04
CA ASP A 539 -47.30 26.78 7.89
C ASP A 539 -47.36 26.28 9.33
N VAL A 540 -46.19 25.98 9.90
CA VAL A 540 -46.05 25.51 11.27
C VAL A 540 -45.38 26.57 12.12
N GLY A 541 -46.17 27.19 12.99
CA GLY A 541 -45.69 28.23 13.90
C GLY A 541 -45.30 29.53 13.20
N GLU A 542 -44.78 30.48 13.99
CA GLU A 542 -44.36 31.78 13.50
C GLU A 542 -43.01 31.70 12.76
N PRO A 543 -42.79 32.53 11.72
CA PRO A 543 -41.54 32.53 10.97
C PRO A 543 -40.39 33.05 11.82
N ILE A 544 -39.19 32.49 11.61
CA ILE A 544 -37.96 33.02 12.17
C ILE A 544 -37.61 34.29 11.40
N VAL A 545 -37.51 35.42 12.09
CA VAL A 545 -37.18 36.71 11.49
C VAL A 545 -35.77 37.14 11.91
N ARG A 546 -34.97 37.56 10.92
CA ARG A 546 -33.66 38.20 11.11
C ARG A 546 -33.62 39.48 10.29
N THR A 547 -32.87 40.48 10.75
CA THR A 547 -32.57 41.68 9.96
C THR A 547 -31.21 41.50 9.29
N PHE A 548 -31.04 42.10 8.12
CA PHE A 548 -29.75 42.14 7.43
C PHE A 548 -29.44 43.54 6.92
N ASP A 549 -28.18 43.80 6.60
CA ASP A 549 -27.74 45.07 6.03
C ASP A 549 -27.45 44.89 4.52
N PRO A 550 -28.19 45.57 3.62
CA PRO A 550 -27.89 45.53 2.19
C PRO A 550 -26.46 45.97 1.83
N ALA A 551 -25.80 46.77 2.67
CA ALA A 551 -24.40 47.14 2.46
C ALA A 551 -23.43 45.95 2.66
N ALA A 552 -23.85 44.91 3.37
CA ALA A 552 -23.09 43.68 3.55
C ALA A 552 -23.28 42.68 2.40
N LEU A 553 -24.08 43.00 1.37
CA LEU A 553 -24.30 42.10 0.24
C LEU A 553 -22.98 41.77 -0.45
N ARG A 554 -22.59 40.50 -0.42
CA ARG A 554 -21.48 39.94 -1.20
C ARG A 554 -21.98 38.82 -2.08
N GLY A 555 -21.42 38.73 -3.27
CA GLY A 555 -21.54 37.54 -4.12
C GLY A 555 -20.25 36.74 -4.03
N GLN A 556 -20.36 35.42 -3.96
CA GLN A 556 -19.22 34.52 -4.04
C GLN A 556 -19.47 33.52 -5.15
N ARG A 557 -18.45 33.22 -5.93
CA ARG A 557 -18.47 32.20 -6.98
C ARG A 557 -17.15 31.46 -6.97
N GLU A 558 -17.20 30.15 -7.08
CA GLU A 558 -16.04 29.35 -7.43
C GLU A 558 -15.82 29.42 -8.94
N VAL A 559 -14.59 29.69 -9.35
CA VAL A 559 -14.22 29.85 -10.75
C VAL A 559 -13.08 28.92 -11.09
N SER A 560 -13.16 28.28 -12.25
CA SER A 560 -12.06 27.53 -12.87
C SER A 560 -11.02 28.49 -13.49
N LEU A 561 -10.53 29.41 -12.66
CA LEU A 561 -9.54 30.44 -12.96
C LEU A 561 -8.53 30.53 -11.81
N ASP A 562 -7.92 29.39 -11.50
CA ASP A 562 -6.89 29.28 -10.48
C ASP A 562 -5.78 30.31 -10.65
N ASP A 563 -5.26 30.83 -9.55
CA ASP A 563 -4.03 31.63 -9.63
C ASP A 563 -2.87 30.72 -10.05
N PRO A 564 -2.18 31.01 -11.17
CA PRO A 564 -0.96 30.29 -11.55
C PRO A 564 0.10 30.19 -10.46
N ALA A 565 0.13 31.10 -9.49
CA ALA A 565 1.01 31.00 -8.34
C ALA A 565 0.85 29.70 -7.54
N LEU A 566 -0.34 29.07 -7.55
CA LEU A 566 -0.63 27.83 -6.83
C LEU A 566 0.04 26.61 -7.48
N TYR A 567 0.05 26.50 -8.81
CA TYR A 567 0.53 25.31 -9.51
C TYR A 567 1.88 25.47 -10.22
N MET A 568 2.30 26.71 -10.53
CA MET A 568 3.58 26.95 -11.20
C MET A 568 4.81 26.42 -10.44
N PRO A 569 4.82 26.29 -9.10
CA PRO A 569 5.89 25.58 -8.40
C PRO A 569 6.08 24.13 -8.90
N PHE A 570 5.01 23.38 -9.18
CA PHE A 570 5.09 22.00 -9.66
C PHE A 570 5.53 21.93 -11.11
N VAL A 571 4.99 22.82 -11.96
CA VAL A 571 5.46 22.98 -13.36
C VAL A 571 6.96 23.27 -13.35
N LYS A 572 7.41 24.19 -12.50
CA LYS A 572 8.82 24.53 -12.34
C LYS A 572 9.64 23.34 -11.82
N GLU A 573 9.19 22.64 -10.78
CA GLU A 573 9.88 21.44 -10.26
C GLU A 573 10.03 20.38 -11.36
N ALA A 574 8.99 20.09 -12.11
CA ALA A 574 9.02 19.12 -13.21
C ALA A 574 10.01 19.55 -14.31
N LEU A 575 9.98 20.82 -14.72
CA LEU A 575 10.90 21.37 -15.73
C LEU A 575 12.37 21.34 -15.26
N GLN A 576 12.61 21.52 -13.95
CA GLN A 576 13.93 21.59 -13.32
C GLN A 576 14.52 20.23 -12.93
N THR A 577 13.68 19.27 -12.55
CA THR A 577 14.13 17.99 -11.98
C THR A 577 13.74 16.79 -12.83
N GLY A 578 12.83 16.96 -13.79
CA GLY A 578 12.23 15.87 -14.55
C GLY A 578 11.21 15.03 -13.77
N ARG A 579 10.93 15.38 -12.50
CA ARG A 579 9.92 14.70 -11.68
C ARG A 579 8.54 14.85 -12.30
N ASN A 580 7.80 13.75 -12.40
CA ASN A 580 6.44 13.74 -12.89
C ASN A 580 5.44 14.09 -11.76
N PHE A 581 4.22 14.47 -12.14
CA PHE A 581 3.11 14.83 -11.25
C PHE A 581 1.77 14.40 -11.88
N THR A 582 0.72 14.39 -11.08
CA THR A 582 -0.65 14.11 -11.54
C THR A 582 -1.34 15.38 -12.00
N SER A 583 -2.20 15.30 -13.00
CA SER A 583 -3.01 16.42 -13.49
C SER A 583 -4.45 15.98 -13.75
N GLU A 584 -5.37 16.91 -13.54
CA GLU A 584 -6.80 16.81 -13.82
C GLU A 584 -7.04 17.63 -15.09
N THR A 585 -7.40 16.99 -16.20
CA THR A 585 -7.41 17.67 -17.52
C THR A 585 -8.77 17.80 -18.17
N GLU A 586 -9.84 17.27 -17.56
CA GLU A 586 -11.20 17.32 -18.14
C GLU A 586 -12.27 17.33 -17.06
N ASP A 587 -13.09 18.38 -17.06
CA ASP A 587 -14.36 18.42 -16.35
C ASP A 587 -15.42 17.65 -17.17
N GLY A 588 -16.13 16.71 -16.53
CA GLY A 588 -17.11 15.82 -17.18
C GLY A 588 -16.56 14.51 -17.78
N ALA A 589 -15.25 14.25 -17.73
CA ALA A 589 -14.73 12.90 -17.96
C ALA A 589 -15.16 11.99 -16.81
N GLY A 590 -15.58 10.75 -17.11
CA GLY A 590 -15.84 9.74 -16.07
C GLY A 590 -14.61 9.38 -15.20
N VAL A 591 -13.46 10.03 -15.41
CA VAL A 591 -12.23 9.87 -14.63
C VAL A 591 -11.58 11.24 -14.41
N TRP A 592 -11.55 11.68 -13.15
CA TRP A 592 -11.12 13.01 -12.70
C TRP A 592 -9.60 13.25 -12.85
N ASN A 593 -8.76 12.29 -12.46
CA ASN A 593 -7.31 12.50 -12.41
C ASN A 593 -6.49 11.50 -13.23
N GLY A 594 -5.46 12.01 -13.90
CA GLY A 594 -4.55 11.22 -14.72
C GLY A 594 -3.08 11.53 -14.45
N ARG A 595 -2.23 10.51 -14.53
CA ARG A 595 -0.79 10.72 -14.58
C ARG A 595 -0.43 11.61 -15.77
N THR A 596 0.38 12.64 -15.54
CA THR A 596 0.87 13.49 -16.62
C THR A 596 1.83 12.69 -17.51
N LYS A 597 1.56 12.67 -18.81
CA LYS A 597 2.39 12.03 -19.84
C LYS A 597 3.27 13.06 -20.54
N ARG A 598 2.71 14.24 -20.78
CA ARG A 598 3.40 15.34 -21.45
C ARG A 598 3.08 16.67 -20.77
N LEU A 599 4.09 17.52 -20.68
CA LEU A 599 3.98 18.91 -20.25
C LEU A 599 4.70 19.79 -21.26
N ALA A 600 4.06 20.85 -21.75
CA ALA A 600 4.73 21.88 -22.53
C ALA A 600 4.42 23.26 -21.97
N GLN A 601 5.45 24.09 -21.82
CA GLN A 601 5.29 25.52 -21.50
C GLN A 601 5.78 26.36 -22.66
N ARG A 602 5.00 27.37 -23.08
CA ARG A 602 5.27 28.24 -24.23
C ARG A 602 5.02 29.71 -23.89
N THR A 603 6.03 30.55 -24.03
CA THR A 603 5.83 32.02 -24.07
C THR A 603 5.26 32.38 -25.45
N LEU A 604 3.98 32.76 -25.53
CA LEU A 604 3.34 33.12 -26.80
C LEU A 604 3.78 34.50 -27.29
N TRP A 605 3.88 35.44 -26.38
CA TRP A 605 4.46 36.75 -26.60
C TRP A 605 4.93 37.34 -25.29
N ARG A 606 5.89 38.26 -25.37
CA ARG A 606 6.36 39.08 -24.26
C ARG A 606 6.64 40.48 -24.78
N ASP A 607 6.27 41.47 -23.99
CA ASP A 607 6.60 42.87 -24.19
C ASP A 607 7.42 43.33 -22.99
N ASP A 608 8.72 43.53 -23.20
CA ASP A 608 9.65 43.90 -22.13
C ASP A 608 9.46 45.35 -21.65
N GLN A 609 8.82 46.22 -22.43
CA GLN A 609 8.54 47.60 -22.01
C GLN A 609 7.39 47.63 -21.00
N SER A 610 6.27 47.01 -21.36
CA SER A 610 5.14 46.87 -20.44
C SER A 610 5.36 45.78 -19.40
N ARG A 611 6.37 44.91 -19.56
CA ARG A 611 6.70 43.75 -18.71
C ARG A 611 5.60 42.70 -18.62
N TRP A 612 4.68 42.71 -19.58
CA TRP A 612 3.65 41.69 -19.71
C TRP A 612 4.14 40.57 -20.62
N ALA A 613 3.73 39.35 -20.31
CA ALA A 613 3.85 38.23 -21.23
C ALA A 613 2.59 37.37 -21.15
N LYS A 614 2.28 36.68 -22.25
CA LYS A 614 1.29 35.60 -22.28
C LYS A 614 2.00 34.28 -22.33
N VAL A 615 1.70 33.43 -21.36
CA VAL A 615 2.26 32.09 -21.23
C VAL A 615 1.14 31.09 -21.45
N GLN A 616 1.45 30.04 -22.21
CA GLN A 616 0.60 28.89 -22.41
C GLN A 616 1.25 27.68 -21.75
N VAL A 617 0.44 26.86 -21.11
CA VAL A 617 0.83 25.57 -20.56
C VAL A 617 -0.10 24.52 -21.16
N GLU A 618 0.49 23.50 -21.77
CA GLU A 618 -0.21 22.34 -22.33
C GLU A 618 0.11 21.14 -21.44
N VAL A 619 -0.92 20.42 -21.02
CA VAL A 619 -0.78 19.21 -20.24
C VAL A 619 -1.51 18.09 -20.96
N GLU A 620 -0.83 16.96 -21.13
CA GLU A 620 -1.45 15.72 -21.58
C GLU A 620 -1.37 14.71 -20.45
N ALA A 621 -2.52 14.33 -19.92
CA ALA A 621 -2.67 13.30 -18.92
C ALA A 621 -3.18 12.01 -19.57
N ARG A 622 -3.33 10.96 -18.77
CA ARG A 622 -3.81 9.67 -19.28
C ARG A 622 -5.19 9.76 -19.95
N TYR A 623 -6.12 10.53 -19.39
CA TYR A 623 -7.53 10.53 -19.78
C TYR A 623 -7.92 11.69 -20.69
N GLY A 624 -7.01 12.63 -20.95
CA GLY A 624 -7.28 13.79 -21.77
C GLY A 624 -6.09 14.74 -21.78
N GLY A 625 -6.09 15.67 -22.73
CA GLY A 625 -5.11 16.73 -22.81
C GLY A 625 -5.80 18.08 -22.88
N ASN A 626 -5.21 19.09 -22.27
CA ASN A 626 -5.83 20.39 -22.17
C ASN A 626 -4.79 21.52 -22.15
N VAL A 627 -5.25 22.74 -22.47
CA VAL A 627 -4.38 23.88 -22.74
C VAL A 627 -4.86 25.09 -21.95
N GLY A 628 -3.99 25.56 -21.05
CA GLY A 628 -4.21 26.73 -20.24
C GLY A 628 -3.37 27.90 -20.73
N ALA A 629 -3.85 29.12 -20.49
CA ALA A 629 -3.10 30.34 -20.73
C ALA A 629 -3.34 31.36 -19.62
N PHE A 630 -2.29 32.12 -19.32
CA PHE A 630 -2.35 33.22 -18.36
C PHE A 630 -1.45 34.36 -18.81
N LEU A 631 -1.75 35.55 -18.33
CA LEU A 631 -0.84 36.68 -18.38
C LEU A 631 0.04 36.67 -17.15
N VAL A 632 1.29 37.06 -17.31
CA VAL A 632 2.20 37.31 -16.20
C VAL A 632 2.68 38.75 -16.29
N LYS A 633 2.55 39.48 -15.18
CA LYS A 633 3.21 40.76 -14.99
C LYS A 633 4.55 40.50 -14.35
N HIS A 634 5.64 40.97 -14.95
CA HIS A 634 6.98 40.86 -14.36
C HIS A 634 7.35 42.11 -13.57
N ARG A 635 8.07 41.91 -12.47
CA ARG A 635 8.78 42.95 -11.71
C ARG A 635 9.96 43.51 -12.52
N PRO A 636 10.58 44.64 -12.09
CA PRO A 636 11.73 45.21 -12.80
C PRO A 636 12.92 44.25 -12.92
N ASP A 637 13.05 43.27 -12.01
CA ASP A 637 14.08 42.24 -12.05
C ASP A 637 13.70 40.99 -12.86
N GLY A 638 12.54 40.99 -13.53
CA GLY A 638 12.07 39.90 -14.40
C GLY A 638 11.49 38.70 -13.68
N LYS A 639 11.35 38.73 -12.36
CA LYS A 639 10.54 37.74 -11.65
C LYS A 639 9.05 38.04 -11.83
N PRO A 640 8.18 37.02 -11.79
CA PRO A 640 6.74 37.23 -11.74
C PRO A 640 6.35 38.12 -10.55
N ASP A 641 5.50 39.12 -10.81
CA ASP A 641 4.84 39.96 -9.81
C ASP A 641 3.51 39.34 -9.42
N HIS A 642 2.64 39.15 -10.40
CA HIS A 642 1.37 38.45 -10.29
C HIS A 642 0.97 37.84 -11.63
N TYR A 643 0.01 36.93 -11.57
CA TYR A 643 -0.54 36.24 -12.72
C TYR A 643 -1.99 36.63 -12.94
N VAL A 644 -2.48 36.50 -14.17
CA VAL A 644 -3.89 36.72 -14.54
C VAL A 644 -4.34 35.53 -15.39
N PRO A 645 -5.12 34.60 -14.84
CA PRO A 645 -5.61 33.45 -15.59
C PRO A 645 -6.56 33.91 -16.70
N LEU A 646 -6.39 33.33 -17.90
CA LEU A 646 -7.25 33.59 -19.06
C LEU A 646 -8.18 32.40 -19.34
N ALA A 647 -7.60 31.21 -19.28
CA ALA A 647 -8.27 29.93 -19.36
C ALA A 647 -7.37 28.92 -18.64
N LEU A 648 -7.88 28.21 -17.66
CA LEU A 648 -7.14 27.17 -16.95
C LEU A 648 -8.05 25.96 -16.80
N PRO A 649 -8.17 25.16 -17.86
CA PRO A 649 -9.13 24.08 -17.91
C PRO A 649 -8.58 22.79 -17.25
N PHE A 650 -7.65 22.94 -16.32
CA PHE A 650 -7.04 21.83 -15.59
C PHE A 650 -6.71 22.24 -14.16
N ASP A 651 -7.07 21.39 -13.21
CA ASP A 651 -6.63 21.47 -11.83
C ASP A 651 -5.31 20.68 -11.69
N PHE A 652 -4.37 21.17 -10.87
CA PHE A 652 -3.08 20.48 -10.72
C PHE A 652 -2.99 19.62 -9.45
N ALA A 653 -2.27 18.51 -9.62
CA ALA A 653 -1.45 17.80 -8.65
C ALA A 653 -2.06 17.49 -7.28
N TRP A 654 -2.59 16.28 -7.17
CA TRP A 654 -3.14 15.70 -5.95
C TRP A 654 -2.13 15.15 -4.92
N ARG A 655 -0.82 15.01 -5.19
CA ARG A 655 0.26 14.84 -4.16
C ARG A 655 1.64 14.99 -4.79
N THR A 656 2.57 15.68 -4.12
CA THR A 656 3.99 15.65 -4.49
C THR A 656 4.79 14.55 -3.85
N ASP A 657 4.34 13.98 -2.74
CA ASP A 657 4.99 12.85 -2.09
C ASP A 657 3.94 11.79 -1.78
N VAL A 658 4.23 10.53 -2.13
CA VAL A 658 3.46 9.39 -1.62
C VAL A 658 4.09 8.99 -0.29
N ALA A 659 3.35 9.21 0.80
CA ALA A 659 3.78 8.86 2.14
C ALA A 659 2.65 8.16 2.89
N PHE A 660 2.95 6.95 3.36
CA PHE A 660 2.06 6.23 4.27
C PHE A 660 2.88 5.63 5.42
N ALA A 661 2.39 5.82 6.64
CA ALA A 661 2.90 5.16 7.83
C ALA A 661 1.73 4.82 8.76
N PRO A 662 1.59 3.55 9.20
CA PRO A 662 0.55 3.21 10.16
C PRO A 662 0.83 3.83 11.54
N VAL A 663 2.10 3.92 11.93
CA VAL A 663 2.55 4.47 13.22
C VAL A 663 3.79 5.34 12.99
N LEU A 664 3.84 6.50 13.64
CA LEU A 664 5.00 7.40 13.66
C LEU A 664 5.21 7.94 15.08
N GLY A 665 6.20 7.39 15.79
CA GLY A 665 6.41 7.72 17.20
C GLY A 665 5.18 7.32 18.04
N ASP A 666 4.59 8.28 18.76
CA ASP A 666 3.36 8.08 19.54
C ASP A 666 2.06 8.32 18.75
N MET A 667 2.16 8.64 17.45
CA MET A 667 1.03 8.94 16.57
C MET A 667 0.68 7.73 15.69
N VAL A 668 -0.59 7.61 15.33
CA VAL A 668 -1.10 6.60 14.40
C VAL A 668 -1.77 7.27 13.21
N ASN A 669 -1.90 6.56 12.10
CA ASN A 669 -2.67 7.08 10.96
C ASN A 669 -4.14 7.32 11.36
N GLU A 670 -4.66 8.52 11.09
CA GLU A 670 -5.98 8.96 11.54
C GLU A 670 -7.10 8.15 10.88
N LYS A 671 -7.03 7.94 9.57
CA LYS A 671 -8.09 7.24 8.84
C LYS A 671 -8.10 5.73 9.15
N ALA A 672 -6.93 5.12 9.30
CA ALA A 672 -6.80 3.73 9.72
C ALA A 672 -7.31 3.51 11.14
N LEU A 673 -7.17 4.50 12.04
CA LEU A 673 -7.77 4.44 13.38
C LEU A 673 -9.31 4.56 13.31
N GLU A 674 -9.81 5.51 12.52
CA GLU A 674 -11.26 5.72 12.31
C GLU A 674 -11.94 4.45 11.75
N ARG A 675 -11.32 3.79 10.77
CA ARG A 675 -11.80 2.55 10.15
C ARG A 675 -11.52 1.29 10.98
N GLY A 676 -10.88 1.40 12.14
CA GLY A 676 -10.57 0.24 12.99
C GLY A 676 -9.46 -0.68 12.49
N VAL A 677 -8.73 -0.29 11.44
CA VAL A 677 -7.56 -1.00 10.90
C VAL A 677 -6.35 -0.86 11.83
N ILE A 678 -6.34 0.19 12.64
CA ILE A 678 -5.46 0.35 13.80
C ILE A 678 -6.33 0.40 15.05
N SER A 679 -5.91 -0.30 16.12
CA SER A 679 -6.55 -0.13 17.43
C SER A 679 -5.60 0.50 18.44
N ALA A 680 -6.16 1.37 19.29
CA ALA A 680 -5.45 2.11 20.33
C ALA A 680 -6.11 1.85 21.68
N VAL A 681 -5.56 0.94 22.49
CA VAL A 681 -6.10 0.57 23.81
C VAL A 681 -5.04 0.77 24.88
N GLY A 682 -5.36 1.57 25.90
CA GLY A 682 -4.46 1.81 27.03
C GLY A 682 -3.10 2.41 26.63
N GLY A 683 -3.08 3.19 25.54
CA GLY A 683 -1.85 3.79 24.98
C GLY A 683 -0.96 2.83 24.18
N ARG A 684 -1.35 1.57 23.99
CA ARG A 684 -0.71 0.63 23.06
C ARG A 684 -1.45 0.64 21.73
N TYR A 685 -0.68 0.59 20.65
CA TYR A 685 -1.20 0.56 19.29
C TYR A 685 -0.95 -0.81 18.67
N SER A 686 -1.91 -1.28 17.88
CA SER A 686 -1.79 -2.51 17.12
C SER A 686 -2.26 -2.28 15.69
N ALA A 687 -1.49 -2.78 14.74
CA ALA A 687 -1.62 -2.53 13.30
C ALA A 687 -1.13 -3.77 12.52
N GLU A 688 -1.48 -4.97 12.99
CA GLU A 688 -1.05 -6.25 12.44
C GLU A 688 -1.37 -6.36 10.94
N ALA A 689 -2.58 -5.96 10.52
CA ALA A 689 -2.99 -6.00 9.12
C ALA A 689 -2.08 -5.15 8.23
N LEU A 690 -1.89 -3.87 8.59
CA LEU A 690 -1.07 -2.94 7.82
C LEU A 690 0.41 -3.33 7.82
N THR A 691 0.91 -3.86 8.94
CA THR A 691 2.29 -4.36 9.05
C THR A 691 2.50 -5.52 8.09
N SER A 692 1.59 -6.49 8.11
CA SER A 692 1.66 -7.67 7.24
C SER A 692 1.65 -7.30 5.76
N LEU A 693 0.75 -6.40 5.35
CA LEU A 693 0.65 -5.91 3.98
C LEU A 693 1.89 -5.10 3.55
N CYS A 694 2.41 -4.22 4.41
CA CYS A 694 3.64 -3.46 4.14
C CYS A 694 4.86 -4.37 3.97
N GLU A 695 4.96 -5.46 4.72
CA GLU A 695 6.03 -6.44 4.58
C GLU A 695 5.95 -7.21 3.24
N LEU A 696 4.75 -7.56 2.78
CA LEU A 696 4.55 -8.16 1.45
C LEU A 696 4.97 -7.19 0.34
N LEU A 697 4.61 -5.91 0.46
CA LEU A 697 5.07 -4.87 -0.46
C LEU A 697 6.59 -4.68 -0.42
N HIS A 698 7.18 -4.67 0.77
CA HIS A 698 8.63 -4.60 0.91
C HIS A 698 9.31 -5.78 0.22
N ALA A 699 8.77 -6.99 0.37
CA ALA A 699 9.27 -8.18 -0.30
C ALA A 699 9.19 -8.03 -1.84
N ALA A 700 8.07 -7.53 -2.36
CA ALA A 700 7.90 -7.27 -3.79
C ALA A 700 8.93 -6.25 -4.32
N PHE A 701 9.03 -5.07 -3.71
CA PHE A 701 9.97 -4.02 -4.14
C PHE A 701 11.44 -4.41 -4.00
N SER A 702 11.75 -5.33 -3.08
CA SER A 702 13.12 -5.84 -2.90
C SER A 702 13.43 -7.10 -3.72
N GLY A 703 12.52 -7.54 -4.58
CA GLY A 703 12.70 -8.73 -5.41
C GLY A 703 12.66 -10.05 -4.63
N ARG A 704 12.18 -10.06 -3.39
CA ARG A 704 12.09 -11.24 -2.53
C ARG A 704 10.77 -11.97 -2.76
N ARG A 705 10.76 -12.88 -3.73
CA ARG A 705 9.53 -13.52 -4.24
C ARG A 705 9.02 -14.71 -3.43
N HIS A 706 9.90 -15.39 -2.68
CA HIS A 706 9.58 -16.65 -2.02
C HIS A 706 9.67 -16.51 -0.50
N LEU A 707 8.52 -16.54 0.16
CA LEU A 707 8.38 -16.24 1.58
C LEU A 707 7.79 -17.40 2.38
N ILE A 708 8.21 -17.54 3.63
CA ILE A 708 7.57 -18.40 4.62
C ILE A 708 7.15 -17.54 5.81
N ASN A 709 5.88 -17.56 6.19
CA ASN A 709 5.42 -17.11 7.49
C ASN A 709 5.49 -18.28 8.48
N HIS A 710 6.38 -18.16 9.46
CA HIS A 710 6.55 -19.15 10.51
C HIS A 710 6.57 -18.46 11.87
N GLN A 711 5.64 -18.87 12.74
CA GLN A 711 5.50 -18.32 14.09
C GLN A 711 5.33 -16.78 14.11
N GLY A 712 4.63 -16.22 13.13
CA GLY A 712 4.40 -14.77 13.02
C GLY A 712 5.63 -14.00 12.56
N ARG A 713 6.62 -14.67 11.95
CA ARG A 713 7.79 -14.05 11.32
C ARG A 713 7.89 -14.48 9.88
N ARG A 714 8.24 -13.53 9.02
CA ARG A 714 8.38 -13.71 7.58
C ARG A 714 9.83 -13.92 7.19
N TYR A 715 10.11 -15.03 6.51
CA TYR A 715 11.43 -15.44 6.06
C TYR A 715 11.48 -15.44 4.54
N ALA A 716 12.43 -14.71 3.96
CA ALA A 716 12.64 -14.66 2.52
C ALA A 716 13.74 -15.62 2.07
N PHE A 717 13.55 -16.27 0.93
CA PHE A 717 14.49 -17.23 0.36
C PHE A 717 15.07 -16.72 -0.96
N ALA A 718 16.37 -16.92 -1.16
CA ALA A 718 17.08 -16.45 -2.34
C ALA A 718 16.70 -17.22 -3.62
N THR A 719 16.24 -18.47 -3.49
CA THR A 719 15.85 -19.31 -4.62
C THR A 719 14.58 -20.10 -4.31
N ARG A 720 13.83 -20.42 -5.37
CA ARG A 720 12.63 -21.27 -5.29
C ARG A 720 12.92 -22.64 -4.68
N GLY A 721 14.03 -23.28 -5.07
CA GLY A 721 14.38 -24.62 -4.56
C GLY A 721 14.66 -24.62 -3.05
N ALA A 722 15.32 -23.58 -2.52
CA ALA A 722 15.54 -23.44 -1.07
C ALA A 722 14.22 -23.23 -0.32
N TRP A 723 13.31 -22.45 -0.90
CA TRP A 723 11.97 -22.24 -0.36
C TRP A 723 11.14 -23.53 -0.35
N GLU A 724 11.12 -24.29 -1.45
CA GLU A 724 10.37 -25.57 -1.55
C GLU A 724 10.88 -26.59 -0.52
N ALA A 725 12.20 -26.69 -0.32
CA ALA A 725 12.80 -27.57 0.67
C ALA A 725 12.42 -27.17 2.11
N ALA A 726 12.46 -25.87 2.44
CA ALA A 726 12.07 -25.36 3.75
C ALA A 726 10.57 -25.57 4.02
N ARG A 727 9.72 -25.32 3.01
CA ARG A 727 8.28 -25.59 3.07
C ARG A 727 7.99 -27.05 3.37
N ALA A 728 8.57 -27.98 2.61
CA ALA A 728 8.34 -29.42 2.81
C ALA A 728 8.74 -29.90 4.21
N ARG A 729 9.86 -29.38 4.74
CA ARG A 729 10.29 -29.65 6.13
C ARG A 729 9.26 -29.16 7.15
N LEU A 730 8.75 -27.95 6.98
CA LEU A 730 7.76 -27.35 7.88
C LEU A 730 6.40 -28.06 7.79
N GLU A 731 5.97 -28.48 6.60
CA GLU A 731 4.78 -29.32 6.43
C GLU A 731 4.90 -30.62 7.23
N GLY A 732 6.05 -31.31 7.13
CA GLY A 732 6.31 -32.51 7.93
C GLY A 732 6.28 -32.24 9.44
N MET A 733 6.79 -31.10 9.90
CA MET A 733 6.71 -30.69 11.31
C MET A 733 5.27 -30.38 11.74
N ARG A 734 4.51 -29.69 10.90
CA ARG A 734 3.09 -29.35 11.13
C ARG A 734 2.26 -30.60 11.33
N ARG A 735 2.36 -31.59 10.42
CA ARG A 735 1.61 -32.86 10.53
C ARG A 735 1.92 -33.59 11.83
N ARG A 736 3.21 -33.65 12.24
CA ARG A 736 3.62 -34.25 13.52
C ARG A 736 3.02 -33.52 14.71
N ALA A 737 3.06 -32.19 14.70
CA ALA A 737 2.53 -31.36 15.78
C ALA A 737 1.01 -31.49 15.94
N LEU A 738 0.28 -31.75 14.84
CA LEU A 738 -1.17 -31.95 14.85
C LEU A 738 -1.60 -33.40 15.15
N GLY A 739 -0.65 -34.30 15.37
CA GLY A 739 -0.94 -35.72 15.62
C GLY A 739 -1.53 -36.45 14.42
N GLU A 740 -1.32 -35.92 13.20
CA GLU A 740 -1.69 -36.64 11.99
C GLU A 740 -0.81 -37.90 11.88
N GLU A 741 -1.42 -39.04 11.55
CA GLU A 741 -0.72 -40.31 11.34
C GLU A 741 0.22 -40.15 10.13
N ILE A 742 1.43 -39.72 10.39
CA ILE A 742 2.50 -39.83 9.42
C ILE A 742 2.91 -41.29 9.49
N ALA A 743 2.59 -42.07 8.45
CA ALA A 743 3.24 -43.36 8.25
C ALA A 743 4.73 -43.15 8.54
N PRO A 744 5.35 -43.91 9.47
CA PRO A 744 6.76 -43.72 9.74
C PRO A 744 7.45 -43.76 8.38
N GLU A 745 8.17 -42.68 8.04
CA GLU A 745 9.03 -42.64 6.85
C GLU A 745 9.71 -44.00 6.80
N PRO A 746 9.43 -44.84 5.78
CA PRO A 746 9.83 -46.22 5.84
C PRO A 746 11.36 -46.18 5.92
N SER A 747 11.93 -46.69 7.02
CA SER A 747 13.34 -46.48 7.37
C SER A 747 14.23 -46.65 6.15
N ALA A 748 15.12 -45.69 5.87
CA ALA A 748 16.05 -45.78 4.75
C ALA A 748 16.93 -47.04 4.83
N ILE A 749 17.05 -47.62 6.03
CA ILE A 749 17.73 -48.88 6.32
C ILE A 749 16.70 -49.98 6.60
N VAL A 750 16.88 -51.13 5.98
CA VAL A 750 16.08 -52.36 6.16
C VAL A 750 16.97 -53.52 6.59
N THR A 751 16.42 -54.50 7.30
CA THR A 751 17.12 -55.75 7.60
C THR A 751 17.24 -56.58 6.32
N LEU A 752 18.47 -56.80 5.87
CA LEU A 752 18.81 -57.60 4.70
C LEU A 752 18.88 -59.11 5.03
N LEU A 753 19.32 -59.44 6.24
CA LEU A 753 19.38 -60.82 6.74
C LEU A 753 19.20 -60.82 8.25
N GLU A 754 18.36 -61.72 8.78
CA GLU A 754 18.32 -62.04 10.20
C GLU A 754 18.23 -63.55 10.36
N VAL A 755 19.21 -64.14 11.04
CA VAL A 755 19.32 -65.59 11.19
C VAL A 755 19.80 -65.94 12.58
N SER A 756 19.11 -66.89 13.23
CA SER A 756 19.59 -67.48 14.48
C SER A 756 20.15 -68.87 14.23
N GLY A 757 21.24 -69.21 14.90
CA GLY A 757 21.94 -70.47 14.68
C GLY A 757 22.80 -70.91 15.86
N GLN A 758 23.45 -72.05 15.67
CA GLN A 758 24.47 -72.56 16.59
C GLN A 758 25.79 -72.78 15.82
N VAL A 759 26.92 -72.58 16.48
CA VAL A 759 28.25 -72.90 15.95
C VAL A 759 29.02 -73.71 17.00
N GLU A 760 29.63 -74.81 16.59
CA GLU A 760 30.45 -75.64 17.47
C GLU A 760 31.85 -75.03 17.71
N ARG A 761 32.55 -75.50 18.75
CA ARG A 761 33.91 -75.06 19.04
C ARG A 761 34.85 -75.40 17.87
N LYS A 762 35.60 -74.41 17.39
CA LYS A 762 36.50 -74.41 16.23
C LYS A 762 35.80 -74.63 14.88
N ALA A 763 34.48 -74.52 14.82
CA ALA A 763 33.74 -74.52 13.57
C ALA A 763 33.36 -73.09 13.16
N SER A 764 33.11 -72.89 11.86
CA SER A 764 32.62 -71.62 11.30
C SER A 764 31.31 -71.86 10.55
N VAL A 765 30.32 -71.00 10.76
CA VAL A 765 29.09 -70.96 9.94
C VAL A 765 29.15 -69.72 9.08
N GLN A 766 28.98 -69.90 7.76
CA GLN A 766 29.01 -68.81 6.79
C GLN A 766 27.59 -68.38 6.39
N HIS A 767 27.40 -67.07 6.30
CA HIS A 767 26.20 -66.40 5.79
C HIS A 767 26.59 -65.41 4.71
N GLN A 768 25.70 -65.16 3.77
CA GLN A 768 25.95 -64.23 2.68
C GLN A 768 24.67 -63.50 2.29
N VAL A 769 24.78 -62.22 1.96
CA VAL A 769 23.70 -61.42 1.40
C VAL A 769 24.26 -60.45 0.36
N VAL A 770 23.52 -60.17 -0.71
CA VAL A 770 23.94 -59.18 -1.72
C VAL A 770 23.35 -57.84 -1.35
N ALA A 771 24.17 -56.78 -1.34
CA ALA A 771 23.69 -55.42 -1.13
C ALA A 771 22.82 -55.00 -2.31
N GLU A 772 21.52 -54.80 -2.11
CA GLU A 772 20.60 -54.45 -3.19
C GLU A 772 20.62 -52.94 -3.54
N ALA A 773 21.20 -52.11 -2.67
CA ALA A 773 21.42 -50.67 -2.88
C ALA A 773 22.75 -50.21 -2.28
N SER A 774 23.34 -49.15 -2.84
CA SER A 774 24.59 -48.58 -2.34
C SER A 774 24.38 -47.76 -1.07
N GLY A 775 25.19 -47.98 -0.04
CA GLY A 775 25.15 -47.20 1.20
C GLY A 775 25.67 -47.97 2.42
N PRO A 776 25.45 -47.45 3.64
CA PRO A 776 26.00 -48.04 4.85
C PRO A 776 25.33 -49.37 5.20
N VAL A 777 26.12 -50.31 5.70
CA VAL A 777 25.67 -51.64 6.14
C VAL A 777 26.13 -51.89 7.56
N THR A 778 25.20 -52.32 8.41
CA THR A 778 25.47 -52.68 9.80
C THR A 778 25.26 -54.18 10.00
N ILE A 779 26.26 -54.86 10.55
CA ILE A 779 26.24 -56.30 10.83
C ILE A 779 26.38 -56.49 12.33
N ILE A 780 25.43 -57.19 12.93
CA ILE A 780 25.35 -57.41 14.37
C ILE A 780 25.28 -58.90 14.63
N LEU A 781 26.21 -59.41 15.43
CA LEU A 781 26.18 -60.77 15.94
C LEU A 781 25.86 -60.73 17.44
N ASP A 782 24.68 -61.18 17.81
CA ASP A 782 24.25 -61.35 19.20
C ASP A 782 24.47 -62.81 19.64
N THR A 783 25.60 -63.07 20.29
CA THR A 783 25.95 -64.37 20.90
C THR A 783 25.23 -64.53 22.24
N ARG A 784 24.14 -65.31 22.24
CA ARG A 784 23.27 -65.54 23.39
C ARG A 784 23.93 -66.42 24.46
N SER A 785 24.70 -67.40 24.01
CA SER A 785 25.54 -68.25 24.87
C SER A 785 26.79 -68.70 24.12
N GLY A 786 27.86 -69.05 24.85
CA GLY A 786 29.13 -69.44 24.25
C GLY A 786 30.08 -68.25 24.05
N ASP A 787 30.90 -68.36 23.01
CA ASP A 787 31.96 -67.44 22.59
C ASP A 787 32.15 -67.64 21.08
N ALA A 788 31.54 -66.76 20.28
CA ALA A 788 31.57 -66.82 18.83
C ALA A 788 31.79 -65.43 18.26
N ASP A 789 32.73 -65.32 17.34
CA ASP A 789 33.23 -64.07 16.81
C ASP A 789 32.82 -63.85 15.34
N LEU A 790 32.70 -62.58 14.97
CA LEU A 790 32.22 -62.11 13.68
C LEU A 790 33.36 -61.73 12.73
N TYR A 791 33.38 -62.37 11.56
CA TYR A 791 34.29 -62.07 10.44
C TYR A 791 33.49 -61.68 9.20
N VAL A 792 33.92 -60.65 8.49
CA VAL A 792 33.21 -60.10 7.32
C VAL A 792 34.16 -59.90 6.15
N ASN A 793 33.69 -60.21 4.95
CA ASN A 793 34.38 -59.97 3.69
C ASN A 793 33.42 -59.34 2.68
N LEU A 794 33.94 -58.49 1.80
CA LEU A 794 33.15 -57.79 0.78
C LEU A 794 33.58 -58.27 -0.61
N GLY A 795 32.62 -58.72 -1.41
CA GLY A 795 32.82 -59.30 -2.74
C GLY A 795 33.13 -60.80 -2.75
N ALA A 796 33.26 -61.45 -1.60
CA ALA A 796 33.56 -62.89 -1.46
C ALA A 796 33.00 -63.46 -0.14
N PRO A 797 32.86 -64.79 -0.01
CA PRO A 797 32.59 -65.45 1.28
C PRO A 797 33.66 -65.09 2.33
N ALA A 798 33.27 -64.96 3.60
CA ALA A 798 34.21 -64.73 4.69
C ALA A 798 34.67 -66.05 5.35
N THR A 799 35.91 -66.12 5.82
CA THR A 799 36.42 -67.18 6.70
C THR A 799 37.21 -66.56 7.87
N ASN A 800 37.45 -67.33 8.92
CA ASN A 800 38.31 -66.93 10.05
C ASN A 800 39.81 -67.19 9.80
N GLU A 801 40.19 -67.53 8.56
CA GLU A 801 41.60 -67.72 8.16
C GLU A 801 42.23 -66.39 7.71
N ASP A 802 43.54 -66.26 7.87
CA ASP A 802 44.29 -65.07 7.43
C ASP A 802 44.13 -64.86 5.92
N GLY A 803 43.64 -63.68 5.53
CA GLY A 803 43.34 -63.33 4.14
C GLY A 803 41.95 -63.76 3.63
N GLY A 804 41.16 -64.45 4.47
CA GLY A 804 39.79 -64.87 4.17
C GLY A 804 38.69 -63.91 4.64
N HIS A 805 39.05 -62.85 5.34
CA HIS A 805 38.15 -61.77 5.77
C HIS A 805 38.84 -60.41 5.63
N ALA A 806 38.04 -59.36 5.43
CA ALA A 806 38.53 -57.98 5.33
C ALA A 806 38.30 -57.20 6.63
N LEU A 807 37.26 -57.56 7.37
CA LEU A 807 36.87 -56.94 8.63
C LEU A 807 36.61 -58.06 9.66
N LEU A 808 36.92 -57.78 10.91
CA LEU A 808 36.60 -58.64 12.05
C LEU A 808 36.20 -57.73 13.22
N SER A 809 35.30 -58.20 14.07
CA SER A 809 34.85 -57.45 15.24
C SER A 809 35.99 -57.26 16.23
N ASP A 810 36.11 -56.05 16.80
CA ASP A 810 37.12 -55.72 17.81
C ASP A 810 36.74 -56.15 19.24
N ASN A 811 35.56 -56.73 19.41
CA ASN A 811 34.92 -57.05 20.69
C ASN A 811 34.78 -58.56 20.94
N PHE A 812 35.91 -59.26 20.95
CA PHE A 812 35.97 -60.71 21.14
C PHE A 812 35.37 -61.18 22.49
N GLY A 813 34.53 -62.22 22.44
CA GLY A 813 33.96 -62.87 23.63
C GLY A 813 32.86 -62.11 24.37
N LEU A 814 32.29 -61.05 23.76
CA LEU A 814 31.12 -60.34 24.27
C LEU A 814 29.83 -60.89 23.68
N ARG A 815 28.70 -60.66 24.37
CA ARG A 815 27.37 -61.12 23.91
C ARG A 815 26.88 -60.45 22.64
N ARG A 816 27.45 -59.30 22.25
CA ARG A 816 27.04 -58.53 21.08
C ARG A 816 28.27 -57.95 20.39
N GLU A 817 28.45 -58.33 19.15
CA GLU A 817 29.47 -57.83 18.24
C GLU A 817 28.83 -57.02 17.12
N LEU A 818 29.53 -55.99 16.66
CA LEU A 818 29.01 -55.00 15.73
C LEU A 818 30.12 -54.61 14.74
N ILE A 819 29.81 -54.71 13.45
CA ILE A 819 30.63 -54.13 12.38
C ILE A 819 29.76 -53.19 11.58
N GLU A 820 30.20 -51.94 11.47
CA GLU A 820 29.58 -50.93 10.62
C GLU A 820 30.48 -50.64 9.42
N ILE A 821 29.91 -50.80 8.23
CA ILE A 821 30.59 -50.56 6.97
C ILE A 821 29.97 -49.30 6.38
N PRO A 822 30.71 -48.18 6.32
CA PRO A 822 30.13 -46.89 5.92
C PRO A 822 29.55 -46.89 4.51
N GLU A 823 30.09 -47.73 3.62
CA GLU A 823 29.64 -47.81 2.23
C GLU A 823 29.90 -49.20 1.64
N VAL A 824 28.83 -49.82 1.14
CA VAL A 824 28.86 -51.03 0.31
C VAL A 824 28.15 -50.70 -0.99
N ALA A 825 28.78 -50.96 -2.15
CA ALA A 825 28.16 -50.71 -3.44
C ALA A 825 27.06 -51.73 -3.76
N ALA A 826 25.99 -51.29 -4.42
CA ALA A 826 24.92 -52.18 -4.90
C ALA A 826 25.50 -53.32 -5.76
N GLY A 827 25.00 -54.54 -5.56
CA GLY A 827 25.48 -55.77 -6.18
C GLY A 827 26.66 -56.43 -5.46
N THR A 828 27.25 -55.80 -4.44
CA THR A 828 28.37 -56.40 -3.69
C THR A 828 27.87 -57.52 -2.77
N LEU A 829 28.51 -58.69 -2.83
CA LEU A 829 28.29 -59.79 -1.90
C LEU A 829 28.90 -59.46 -0.53
N ILE A 830 28.10 -59.45 0.53
CA ILE A 830 28.55 -59.33 1.91
C ILE A 830 28.66 -60.74 2.47
N GLY A 831 29.88 -61.25 2.57
CA GLY A 831 30.17 -62.53 3.21
C GLY A 831 30.39 -62.35 4.70
N VAL A 832 29.78 -63.19 5.52
CA VAL A 832 29.91 -63.20 6.97
C VAL A 832 30.26 -64.61 7.45
N ALA A 833 31.25 -64.76 8.31
CA ALA A 833 31.56 -65.99 9.02
C ALA A 833 31.45 -65.76 10.52
N VAL A 834 30.65 -66.62 11.17
CA VAL A 834 30.55 -66.69 12.62
C VAL A 834 31.38 -67.89 13.08
N HIS A 835 32.48 -67.64 13.79
CA HIS A 835 33.40 -68.69 14.26
C HIS A 835 33.26 -68.93 15.75
N GLY A 836 33.00 -70.17 16.17
CA GLY A 836 32.86 -70.51 17.59
C GLY A 836 34.21 -70.82 18.24
N TYR A 837 34.74 -69.96 19.11
CA TYR A 837 35.83 -70.33 20.01
C TYR A 837 35.34 -71.22 21.18
N LYS A 838 34.04 -71.16 21.46
CA LYS A 838 33.23 -72.17 22.19
C LYS A 838 31.97 -72.52 21.39
N ALA A 839 31.31 -73.62 21.77
CA ALA A 839 29.99 -73.92 21.23
C ALA A 839 29.02 -72.81 21.64
N SER A 840 28.37 -72.19 20.67
CA SER A 840 27.65 -70.92 20.85
C SER A 840 26.31 -70.91 20.13
N GLU A 841 25.33 -70.25 20.75
CA GLU A 841 24.06 -69.90 20.09
C GLU A 841 24.05 -68.41 19.79
N TYR A 842 23.69 -68.03 18.56
CA TYR A 842 23.75 -66.64 18.13
C TYR A 842 22.53 -66.23 17.29
N THR A 843 22.35 -64.92 17.17
CA THR A 843 21.49 -64.26 16.18
C THR A 843 22.35 -63.27 15.40
N LEU A 844 22.42 -63.43 14.08
CA LEU A 844 23.12 -62.53 13.16
C LEU A 844 22.10 -61.67 12.43
N THR A 845 22.27 -60.35 12.48
CA THR A 845 21.45 -59.38 11.76
C THR A 845 22.34 -58.54 10.85
N ILE A 846 22.00 -58.45 9.58
CA ILE A 846 22.61 -57.55 8.60
C ILE A 846 21.54 -56.57 8.16
N SER A 847 21.82 -55.28 8.27
CA SER A 847 20.92 -54.20 7.84
C SER A 847 21.63 -53.28 6.86
N GLY A 848 20.91 -52.78 5.86
CA GLY A 848 21.46 -51.91 4.81
C GLY A 848 20.37 -51.14 4.07
N PRO A 849 20.73 -50.33 3.05
CA PRO A 849 19.81 -49.40 2.43
C PRO A 849 18.68 -50.12 1.67
N ARG A 850 17.48 -49.55 1.66
CA ARG A 850 16.34 -50.11 0.91
C ARG A 850 16.58 -50.02 -0.62
N PRO A 851 16.25 -51.06 -1.41
CA PRO A 851 16.28 -51.00 -2.87
C PRO A 851 15.35 -49.90 -3.41
N GLY A 852 15.88 -49.03 -4.29
CA GLY A 852 15.11 -47.91 -4.87
C GLY A 852 14.95 -46.69 -3.96
N ALA A 853 15.53 -46.69 -2.75
CA ALA A 853 15.71 -45.46 -2.01
C ALA A 853 16.71 -44.55 -2.74
N ALA A 854 16.40 -43.26 -2.86
CA ALA A 854 17.41 -42.27 -3.25
C ALA A 854 18.62 -42.39 -2.30
N PRO A 855 19.87 -42.24 -2.78
CA PRO A 855 21.04 -42.36 -1.92
C PRO A 855 20.81 -41.49 -0.68
N ALA A 856 20.93 -42.10 0.51
CA ALA A 856 20.68 -41.38 1.76
C ALA A 856 21.45 -40.06 1.70
N PRO A 857 20.82 -38.91 1.97
CA PRO A 857 21.53 -37.65 1.97
C PRO A 857 22.68 -37.79 2.95
N ARG A 858 23.90 -37.69 2.43
CA ARG A 858 25.11 -37.60 3.23
C ARG A 858 24.84 -36.51 4.27
N PRO A 859 24.92 -36.75 5.59
CA PRO A 859 25.33 -35.66 6.45
C PRO A 859 26.74 -35.36 5.95
N GLU A 860 26.88 -34.36 5.09
CA GLU A 860 28.19 -33.77 4.92
C GLU A 860 28.57 -33.31 6.33
N PRO A 861 29.70 -33.78 6.88
CA PRO A 861 30.22 -33.15 8.06
C PRO A 861 30.25 -31.65 7.77
N ILE A 862 29.85 -30.80 8.70
CA ILE A 862 30.18 -29.38 8.57
C ILE A 862 31.70 -29.33 8.56
N ALA A 863 32.30 -29.35 7.37
CA ALA A 863 33.73 -29.36 7.15
C ALA A 863 34.13 -27.91 6.92
N VAL A 864 34.50 -27.23 7.99
CA VAL A 864 35.08 -25.89 7.87
C VAL A 864 36.58 -26.09 7.78
N ALA A 865 37.15 -25.71 6.64
CA ALA A 865 38.59 -25.78 6.42
C ALA A 865 39.20 -24.38 6.39
N LEU A 866 40.43 -24.28 6.88
CA LEU A 866 41.27 -23.10 6.79
C LEU A 866 42.67 -23.54 6.43
N HIS A 867 43.12 -23.16 5.23
CA HIS A 867 44.53 -23.25 4.87
C HIS A 867 45.20 -21.90 5.17
N GLY A 868 46.41 -21.94 5.73
CA GLY A 868 47.12 -20.74 6.12
C GLY A 868 48.60 -20.94 6.34
N VAL A 869 49.29 -19.81 6.53
CA VAL A 869 50.69 -19.78 6.94
C VAL A 869 50.79 -18.84 8.13
N VAL A 870 51.35 -19.32 9.24
CA VAL A 870 51.63 -18.52 10.43
C VAL A 870 53.12 -18.55 10.74
N GLN A 871 53.69 -17.38 11.04
CA GLN A 871 55.04 -17.27 11.59
C GLN A 871 55.01 -17.36 13.12
N LYS A 872 56.20 -17.36 13.74
CA LYS A 872 56.32 -17.44 15.19
C LYS A 872 55.61 -16.27 15.88
N GLY A 873 54.59 -16.56 16.67
CA GLY A 873 53.78 -15.58 17.40
C GLY A 873 52.58 -15.04 16.61
N GLU A 874 52.41 -15.43 15.34
CA GLU A 874 51.23 -15.05 14.56
C GLU A 874 50.05 -15.99 14.82
N GLU A 875 48.85 -15.44 14.71
CA GLU A 875 47.59 -16.13 14.95
C GLU A 875 46.67 -15.98 13.74
N GLN A 876 45.96 -17.06 13.41
CA GLN A 876 44.91 -17.03 12.41
C GLN A 876 43.65 -17.67 12.96
N HIS A 877 42.51 -17.01 12.79
CA HIS A 877 41.24 -17.44 13.35
C HIS A 877 40.31 -17.98 12.26
N LEU A 878 39.67 -19.10 12.56
CA LEU A 878 38.55 -19.60 11.79
C LEU A 878 37.28 -18.82 12.16
N ALA A 879 36.39 -18.64 11.18
CA ALA A 879 35.07 -18.06 11.44
C ALA A 879 34.33 -18.87 12.54
N PRO A 880 33.54 -18.22 13.43
CA PRO A 880 32.87 -18.92 14.52
C PRO A 880 31.89 -19.97 14.00
N ILE A 881 31.91 -21.16 14.58
CA ILE A 881 31.05 -22.29 14.21
C ILE A 881 29.92 -22.41 15.23
N THR A 882 28.66 -22.36 14.80
CA THR A 882 27.52 -22.59 15.70
C THR A 882 27.05 -24.04 15.58
N ALA A 883 27.13 -24.81 16.67
CA ALA A 883 26.63 -26.17 16.72
C ALA A 883 25.10 -26.17 16.73
N VAL A 884 24.46 -26.77 15.72
CA VAL A 884 22.99 -26.80 15.60
C VAL A 884 22.34 -28.01 16.29
N VAL A 885 23.15 -29.03 16.63
CA VAL A 885 22.77 -30.23 17.39
C VAL A 885 23.89 -30.58 18.39
N ALA A 886 23.61 -31.38 19.40
CA ALA A 886 24.64 -31.88 20.32
C ALA A 886 25.43 -33.04 19.68
N GLY A 887 26.74 -33.09 19.89
CA GLY A 887 27.63 -34.10 19.28
C GLY A 887 29.12 -33.84 19.55
N GLU A 888 30.01 -34.40 18.74
CA GLU A 888 31.44 -34.11 18.78
C GLU A 888 31.91 -33.43 17.49
N LEU A 889 32.83 -32.46 17.62
CA LEU A 889 33.60 -31.90 16.53
C LEU A 889 35.00 -32.49 16.57
N GLU A 890 35.45 -33.09 15.47
CA GLU A 890 36.84 -33.44 15.27
C GLU A 890 37.58 -32.32 14.56
N ILE A 891 38.65 -31.87 15.19
CA ILE A 891 39.52 -30.82 14.68
C ILE A 891 40.85 -31.46 14.34
N THR A 892 41.26 -31.32 13.10
CA THR A 892 42.52 -31.84 12.57
C THR A 892 43.33 -30.69 11.96
N LEU A 893 44.56 -30.52 12.43
CA LEU A 893 45.59 -29.72 11.78
C LEU A 893 46.55 -30.66 11.07
N SER A 894 46.89 -30.36 9.83
CA SER A 894 47.98 -31.02 9.13
C SER A 894 48.87 -29.98 8.45
N GLY A 895 50.16 -30.28 8.26
CA GLY A 895 51.05 -29.37 7.54
C GLY A 895 52.51 -29.50 7.94
N SER A 896 53.24 -28.41 7.75
CA SER A 896 54.67 -28.29 8.06
C SER A 896 54.94 -27.21 9.11
N GLY A 897 56.12 -27.25 9.72
CA GLY A 897 56.45 -26.36 10.85
C GLY A 897 55.79 -26.82 12.15
N ASP A 898 55.58 -25.85 13.05
CA ASP A 898 55.04 -26.05 14.39
C ASP A 898 53.94 -24.99 14.60
N ALA A 899 52.69 -25.39 14.45
CA ALA A 899 51.51 -24.58 14.70
C ALA A 899 50.53 -25.40 15.52
N ASP A 900 49.87 -24.74 16.48
CA ASP A 900 49.01 -25.37 17.46
C ASP A 900 47.59 -24.81 17.40
N ILE A 901 46.60 -25.63 17.76
CA ILE A 901 45.18 -25.22 17.78
C ILE A 901 44.73 -24.81 19.18
N TYR A 902 44.03 -23.68 19.26
CA TYR A 902 43.32 -23.21 20.44
C TYR A 902 41.83 -23.08 20.16
N VAL A 903 41.00 -23.49 21.13
CA VAL A 903 39.54 -23.46 21.02
C VAL A 903 38.90 -22.83 22.25
N ALA A 904 37.89 -21.99 22.05
CA ALA A 904 37.04 -21.45 23.10
C ALA A 904 35.57 -21.36 22.68
N PHE A 905 34.66 -21.34 23.65
CA PHE A 905 33.24 -21.19 23.43
C PHE A 905 32.79 -19.74 23.67
N GLY A 906 31.90 -19.22 22.82
CA GLY A 906 31.26 -17.91 22.91
C GLY A 906 32.16 -16.69 22.62
N ARG A 907 33.49 -16.85 22.65
CA ARG A 907 34.47 -15.81 22.32
C ARG A 907 35.73 -16.40 21.66
N PRO A 908 36.48 -15.61 20.86
CA PRO A 908 37.77 -16.04 20.32
C PRO A 908 38.78 -16.43 21.42
N PRO A 909 39.53 -17.53 21.28
CA PRO A 909 40.58 -17.90 22.22
C PRO A 909 41.81 -16.99 22.10
N THR A 910 42.65 -16.99 23.14
CA THR A 910 44.01 -16.41 23.12
C THR A 910 45.01 -17.45 23.64
N THR A 911 46.31 -17.22 23.48
CA THR A 911 47.36 -18.13 24.00
C THR A 911 47.33 -18.33 25.52
N THR A 912 46.62 -17.48 26.28
CA THR A 912 46.47 -17.59 27.74
C THR A 912 45.04 -17.86 28.21
N GLN A 913 44.03 -17.71 27.35
CA GLN A 913 42.62 -17.96 27.66
C GLN A 913 41.97 -18.82 26.58
N PHE A 914 41.82 -20.11 26.86
CA PHE A 914 41.21 -21.09 25.97
C PHE A 914 40.48 -22.17 26.79
N ALA A 915 39.52 -22.85 26.16
CA ALA A 915 38.81 -23.98 26.76
C ALA A 915 39.52 -25.31 26.46
N TRP A 916 40.10 -25.42 25.26
CA TRP A 916 40.80 -26.62 24.80
C TRP A 916 41.94 -26.24 23.84
N ARG A 917 43.03 -27.01 23.86
CA ARG A 917 44.19 -26.80 23.00
C ARG A 917 44.75 -28.16 22.55
N LEU A 918 45.13 -28.24 21.28
CA LEU A 918 46.02 -29.28 20.76
C LEU A 918 47.42 -28.65 20.62
N TYR A 919 48.43 -29.37 21.13
CA TYR A 919 49.81 -28.92 21.05
C TYR A 919 50.77 -30.09 20.93
N GLY A 920 51.76 -29.95 20.05
CA GLY A 920 52.73 -30.97 19.69
C GLY A 920 53.90 -30.32 18.94
N PRO A 921 55.03 -31.01 18.76
CA PRO A 921 56.22 -30.40 18.15
C PRO A 921 56.09 -30.18 16.62
N THR A 922 54.92 -30.43 16.03
CA THR A 922 54.64 -30.37 14.59
C THR A 922 53.19 -29.98 14.33
N SER A 923 52.90 -29.33 13.20
CA SER A 923 51.54 -28.96 12.74
C SER A 923 50.64 -30.14 12.32
N ASN A 924 50.83 -31.34 12.87
CA ASN A 924 50.03 -32.55 12.59
C ASN A 924 49.32 -33.01 13.86
N GLU A 925 48.15 -32.45 14.11
CA GLU A 925 47.41 -32.58 15.35
C GLU A 925 45.97 -32.99 15.09
N ARG A 926 45.38 -33.78 16.00
CA ARG A 926 43.98 -34.17 15.90
C ARG A 926 43.38 -34.37 17.27
N GLY A 927 42.14 -33.92 17.45
CA GLY A 927 41.36 -34.22 18.64
C GLY A 927 39.88 -33.98 18.46
N ARG A 928 39.11 -34.32 19.50
CA ARG A 928 37.65 -34.25 19.50
C ARG A 928 37.16 -33.34 20.62
N LEU A 929 36.13 -32.55 20.32
CA LEU A 929 35.50 -31.58 21.19
C LEU A 929 34.00 -31.84 21.26
N ALA A 930 33.48 -32.17 22.44
CA ALA A 930 32.04 -32.29 22.64
C ALA A 930 31.37 -30.91 22.62
N VAL A 931 30.22 -30.82 21.94
CA VAL A 931 29.42 -29.58 21.78
C VAL A 931 27.94 -29.84 22.06
N ARG A 932 27.22 -28.82 22.52
CA ARG A 932 25.76 -28.82 22.66
C ARG A 932 25.10 -27.97 21.57
N ALA A 933 23.83 -28.24 21.31
CA ALA A 933 23.05 -27.40 20.39
C ALA A 933 22.98 -25.94 20.91
N GLY A 934 23.38 -24.98 20.09
CA GLY A 934 23.47 -23.56 20.40
C GLY A 934 24.88 -23.07 20.77
N ASP A 935 25.85 -23.97 20.99
CA ASP A 935 27.23 -23.56 21.31
C ASP A 935 27.89 -22.85 20.11
N VAL A 936 28.54 -21.72 20.36
CA VAL A 936 29.37 -21.02 19.36
C VAL A 936 30.85 -21.32 19.65
N VAL A 937 31.51 -22.03 18.75
CA VAL A 937 32.91 -22.48 18.88
C VAL A 937 33.82 -21.57 18.06
N HIS A 938 34.87 -21.07 18.69
CA HIS A 938 35.91 -20.29 18.04
C HIS A 938 37.22 -21.08 18.03
N VAL A 939 37.86 -21.17 16.86
CA VAL A 939 39.12 -21.89 16.65
C VAL A 939 40.20 -20.93 16.17
N MET A 940 41.40 -21.02 16.74
CA MET A 940 42.58 -20.23 16.40
C MET A 940 43.77 -21.16 16.18
N VAL A 941 44.58 -20.88 15.17
CA VAL A 941 45.88 -21.53 14.95
C VAL A 941 46.99 -20.53 15.30
N HIS A 942 47.96 -20.95 16.11
CA HIS A 942 49.09 -20.11 16.55
C HIS A 942 50.43 -20.72 16.12
N GLY A 943 51.32 -19.93 15.52
CA GLY A 943 52.62 -20.39 15.03
C GLY A 943 53.73 -20.35 16.09
N TYR A 944 54.46 -21.45 16.25
CA TYR A 944 55.63 -21.58 17.15
C TYR A 944 56.97 -21.70 16.40
N ALA A 945 56.97 -22.21 15.16
CA ALA A 945 58.13 -22.21 14.28
C ALA A 945 58.29 -20.89 13.50
N ALA A 946 59.45 -20.69 12.88
CA ALA A 946 59.72 -19.50 12.05
C ALA A 946 58.71 -19.35 10.89
N ARG A 947 58.19 -20.46 10.38
CA ARG A 947 57.13 -20.53 9.37
C ARG A 947 56.44 -21.88 9.46
N SER A 948 55.12 -21.88 9.59
CA SER A 948 54.29 -23.09 9.62
C SER A 948 53.19 -22.94 8.57
N GLU A 949 53.15 -23.85 7.60
CA GLU A 949 52.04 -23.95 6.65
C GLU A 949 51.09 -25.03 7.16
N PHE A 950 49.79 -24.74 7.21
CA PHE A 950 48.81 -25.66 7.78
C PHE A 950 47.52 -25.71 6.97
N ASP A 951 46.89 -26.87 7.05
CA ASP A 951 45.51 -27.17 6.68
C ASP A 951 44.76 -27.56 7.96
N LEU A 952 43.87 -26.68 8.41
CA LEU A 952 42.94 -26.95 9.50
C LEU A 952 41.63 -27.47 8.91
N SER A 953 41.10 -28.55 9.47
CA SER A 953 39.76 -29.04 9.19
C SER A 953 39.00 -29.30 10.49
N VAL A 954 37.81 -28.73 10.60
CA VAL A 954 36.85 -29.01 11.67
C VAL A 954 35.69 -29.75 11.03
N ARG A 955 35.35 -30.93 11.53
CA ARG A 955 34.22 -31.73 11.05
C ARG A 955 33.40 -32.28 12.20
N SER A 956 32.07 -32.33 12.06
CA SER A 956 31.25 -33.12 12.98
C SER A 956 31.54 -34.60 12.80
N VAL A 957 31.62 -35.35 13.92
CA VAL A 957 31.83 -36.81 13.93
C VAL A 957 30.58 -37.52 14.41
#